data_AF-A0A3P6E1B2-F1
#
_entry.id   AF-A0A3P6E1B2-F1
#
_cell.length_a   1.000
_cell.length_b   1.000
_cell.length_c   1.000
_cell.angle_alpha   90.00
_cell.angle_beta   90.00
_cell.angle_gamma   90.00
#
_symmetry.space_group_name_H-M   'P 1'
#
loop_
_entity.id
_entity.type
_entity.pdbx_description
1 polymer ?
#
loop_
_entity_poly.entity_id
_entity_poly.type
_entity_poly.pdbx_seq_one_letter_code
_entity_poly.pdbx_strand_id
1 'polypeptide(L)'
;MALKLCSSSSSPSLFFQSSRRSSSSSLNTIRSKPATRSPSYFPGFRCVSPARLPSFKVSVAAESPTSTTTEADDWGKVSAVLFDMDGVLCNSEDLSRRAAVDVFTEMGVEVTVDDFVPFMGTGEAKFLGGVASVKGVQGFDPDAAKKRFFEIYLDKYAKPESGIGFPGALELVTECKNRGLKVAVASSADRVKVDANLAAAGLSLSMFDAIVSADAFENLKPAPDIFLAASKILGVPTSECIVIEDALAGVQAAQAANMRCIAVKTTLSEAILKDAGPSIIRDDIGNISINDILTGGSDSTSITCAGKQHQENTASDKTNNNGFQGSRRDILRYGSLGIALSCVYFAANNWKAMQYASPQALWNALVGTKSPSFTQNQGEGRVQQFVDYIADLESKQTATTVPEFPSKLDWLNTAPLQFRRDLKGKVVVLDFWTYCCINCMHVLPDLEFLEKKYADKPFTVVGVHSAKFDNEKDSEAIRSAVLRYDISHPVVNDGDMYMWRELGINSWPTFAVVSPNGKVIAQIAGESHRKDLDDLVAAALIYYGGKNVLDSTPLPTRLEKDNDPRLAASPLKFPGKLAIDTLNNRLFISDSNHNRIIVTDLDGNFIVQIGSTGEEGFRDGSFEDAAFNRPQGLAYNAKKNILYVADTENHALREIDFVNERVETLAGNGTKGSDYQGGRKGTSQARNLIPRMFLIILRDQRLLNSPWDICYEPVKEKVYVAMAGQHQIWEYNVLDGVTKVFSGNGYERNLNGSTPQTTSFAQPSGISLGPDLKEAYIADSESSSIRALDLQTGGSRLLAGGDPYFSENLFKFGDNDGVGAEVLLQHPLGVLCAKDGQIYLADSYNHEIKKLDPVTKRVVTIAGTGKAGFKDGKVMVAQLSEPAGLALTENGRLFVADTNNSLIRYIDLNNKEDVEIRTLELKGVQPPMPKAKSLKRLRKRASADTKIVTVDAVTSREGDLNLKISLPDGYHFSKEARSKFVVDVEPEDAVTVDPLEGLLGPEGSTVLHYRQSSTSASIGKISCKVFYCKEDEVCLYQSVQFEVPFKMESESSSSQVIAFTVKSRASDTGGLQLQATS
;
A
#
# COMPACT_ATOMS: atom_id res chain seq x y z
N MET A 1 19.98 -30.31 54.01
CA MET A 1 20.05 -29.94 55.45
C MET A 1 20.93 -28.69 55.56
N ALA A 2 20.50 -27.67 56.30
CA ALA A 2 21.19 -26.43 56.73
C ALA A 2 22.24 -25.72 55.80
N LEU A 3 22.12 -24.39 55.69
CA LEU A 3 23.12 -23.49 55.10
C LEU A 3 24.34 -23.24 56.03
N LYS A 4 25.44 -22.72 55.44
CA LYS A 4 26.41 -21.67 55.92
C LYS A 4 27.88 -22.00 55.52
N LEU A 5 28.86 -21.09 55.38
CA LEU A 5 28.96 -19.64 55.03
C LEU A 5 30.48 -19.32 54.83
N CYS A 6 30.82 -18.37 53.93
CA CYS A 6 31.99 -17.45 53.92
C CYS A 6 33.49 -17.92 53.98
N SER A 7 34.32 -17.16 53.22
CA SER A 7 35.73 -16.73 53.48
C SER A 7 36.90 -17.75 53.56
N SER A 8 38.16 -17.42 53.23
CA SER A 8 38.75 -16.36 52.36
C SER A 8 40.27 -16.58 52.13
N SER A 9 40.83 -15.90 51.11
CA SER A 9 42.22 -15.35 51.01
C SER A 9 43.50 -16.23 50.90
N SER A 10 44.41 -15.74 50.02
CA SER A 10 45.90 -15.80 50.02
C SER A 10 46.70 -17.09 49.74
N SER A 11 47.28 -17.15 48.53
CA SER A 11 48.73 -17.17 48.17
C SER A 11 49.76 -17.94 49.05
N PRO A 12 50.75 -18.62 48.44
CA PRO A 12 51.96 -17.92 47.96
C PRO A 12 52.58 -18.42 46.63
N SER A 13 53.64 -17.74 46.19
CA SER A 13 54.44 -18.03 44.98
C SER A 13 55.85 -18.56 45.29
N LEU A 14 56.49 -19.24 44.33
CA LEU A 14 57.95 -19.31 44.06
C LEU A 14 58.13 -20.08 42.73
N PHE A 15 58.59 -19.49 41.62
CA PHE A 15 59.97 -19.10 41.24
C PHE A 15 60.80 -20.22 40.60
N PHE A 16 61.25 -19.96 39.36
CA PHE A 16 62.62 -20.27 38.92
C PHE A 16 63.13 -19.21 37.94
N GLN A 17 64.42 -18.89 38.01
CA GLN A 17 65.16 -18.01 37.09
C GLN A 17 65.80 -18.90 35.98
N SER A 18 66.55 -18.49 34.95
CA SER A 18 67.31 -17.30 34.51
C SER A 18 67.76 -17.58 33.04
N SER A 19 68.43 -16.79 32.20
CA SER A 19 68.68 -15.35 31.97
C SER A 19 69.70 -15.22 30.78
N ARG A 20 69.70 -14.08 30.07
CA ARG A 20 70.85 -13.43 29.33
C ARG A 20 71.47 -14.00 28.02
N ARG A 21 71.64 -13.05 27.06
CA ARG A 21 72.76 -12.86 26.06
C ARG A 21 72.92 -13.87 24.89
N SER A 22 73.59 -13.56 23.75
CA SER A 22 73.85 -12.31 22.98
C SER A 22 74.52 -12.58 21.60
N SER A 23 74.65 -11.54 20.75
CA SER A 23 75.73 -11.30 19.75
C SER A 23 76.00 -12.24 18.53
N SER A 24 75.44 -11.86 17.36
CA SER A 24 76.12 -11.47 16.08
C SER A 24 77.42 -12.11 15.52
N SER A 25 77.38 -12.54 14.24
CA SER A 25 78.40 -12.33 13.15
C SER A 25 77.95 -13.02 11.85
N SER A 26 77.80 -12.47 10.63
CA SER A 26 78.57 -11.52 9.76
C SER A 26 79.74 -12.17 8.98
N LEU A 27 79.99 -11.94 7.68
CA LEU A 27 79.42 -10.99 6.69
C LEU A 27 78.54 -11.70 5.62
N ASN A 28 78.61 -11.65 4.27
CA ASN A 28 79.41 -11.04 3.16
C ASN A 28 78.57 -11.25 1.83
N THR A 29 78.69 -10.69 0.60
CA THR A 29 79.19 -9.47 -0.11
C THR A 29 78.83 -9.67 -1.64
N ILE A 30 78.99 -8.80 -2.68
CA ILE A 30 79.69 -7.52 -2.93
C ILE A 30 79.05 -6.73 -4.14
N ARG A 31 79.05 -5.38 -4.13
CA ARG A 31 78.97 -4.37 -5.26
C ARG A 31 77.81 -4.40 -6.30
N SER A 32 77.40 -3.30 -6.97
CA SER A 32 77.82 -1.86 -6.96
C SER A 32 76.69 -0.89 -7.44
N LYS A 33 76.94 0.43 -7.36
CA LYS A 33 76.07 1.64 -7.59
C LYS A 33 76.83 2.67 -8.49
N PRO A 34 76.32 3.88 -8.86
CA PRO A 34 74.96 4.40 -9.18
C PRO A 34 74.96 5.42 -10.39
N ALA A 35 73.98 6.37 -10.43
CA ALA A 35 74.01 7.73 -11.07
C ALA A 35 73.51 7.88 -12.54
N THR A 36 72.92 8.99 -13.05
CA THR A 36 72.31 10.24 -12.48
C THR A 36 71.49 11.05 -13.53
N ARG A 37 70.58 11.94 -13.05
CA ARG A 37 70.11 13.24 -13.64
C ARG A 37 69.05 13.29 -14.78
N SER A 38 68.27 14.39 -14.72
CA SER A 38 67.33 15.01 -15.68
C SER A 38 68.02 16.24 -16.38
N PRO A 39 67.43 17.10 -17.28
CA PRO A 39 66.08 17.73 -17.27
C PRO A 39 65.41 17.90 -18.68
N SER A 40 64.96 19.11 -19.08
CA SER A 40 63.75 19.33 -19.90
C SER A 40 63.74 20.48 -20.95
N TYR A 41 62.97 20.29 -22.04
CA TYR A 41 62.22 21.25 -22.90
C TYR A 41 62.88 22.29 -23.86
N PHE A 42 62.35 22.31 -25.11
CA PHE A 42 62.23 23.42 -26.12
C PHE A 42 63.51 24.05 -26.75
N PRO A 43 63.42 24.86 -27.85
CA PRO A 43 62.61 24.76 -29.10
C PRO A 43 63.41 25.12 -30.41
N GLY A 44 62.77 25.15 -31.61
CA GLY A 44 63.20 26.05 -32.72
C GLY A 44 63.22 25.52 -34.17
N PHE A 45 62.44 26.12 -35.08
CA PHE A 45 62.25 25.75 -36.51
C PHE A 45 63.31 26.28 -37.50
N ARG A 46 63.48 25.59 -38.65
CA ARG A 46 63.50 26.18 -40.03
C ARG A 46 63.28 25.13 -41.13
N CYS A 47 62.87 25.55 -42.34
CA CYS A 47 62.23 24.70 -43.36
C CYS A 47 63.00 24.59 -44.70
N VAL A 48 62.80 23.47 -45.43
CA VAL A 48 62.96 23.36 -46.90
C VAL A 48 61.88 22.40 -47.48
N SER A 49 61.21 22.86 -48.56
CA SER A 49 60.49 22.19 -49.69
C SER A 49 60.11 20.68 -49.71
N PRO A 50 59.13 20.24 -50.54
CA PRO A 50 57.88 20.92 -50.98
C PRO A 50 56.62 20.02 -51.18
N ALA A 51 55.42 20.50 -50.83
CA ALA A 51 54.12 20.11 -51.44
C ALA A 51 53.01 21.09 -50.97
N ARG A 52 51.82 21.11 -51.59
CA ARG A 52 50.72 22.06 -51.27
C ARG A 52 49.35 21.40 -51.00
N LEU A 53 48.63 22.01 -50.06
CA LEU A 53 47.18 21.99 -49.81
C LEU A 53 46.39 22.80 -50.89
N PRO A 54 45.03 22.89 -50.88
CA PRO A 54 44.03 22.31 -49.97
C PRO A 54 42.78 21.65 -50.63
N SER A 55 41.88 21.14 -49.76
CA SER A 55 40.40 21.28 -49.79
C SER A 55 39.49 20.12 -50.22
N PHE A 56 38.49 19.91 -49.35
CA PHE A 56 37.09 19.44 -49.51
C PHE A 56 36.59 18.59 -50.71
N LYS A 57 35.64 17.72 -50.35
CA LYS A 57 34.54 17.06 -51.11
C LYS A 57 34.72 15.64 -51.68
N VAL A 58 34.00 14.71 -51.01
CA VAL A 58 32.87 13.91 -51.57
C VAL A 58 33.15 12.92 -52.73
N SER A 59 33.07 11.62 -52.36
CA SER A 59 32.36 10.50 -53.05
C SER A 59 33.01 9.58 -54.11
N VAL A 60 32.52 8.32 -54.06
CA VAL A 60 32.16 7.37 -55.15
C VAL A 60 33.23 6.44 -55.81
N ALA A 61 32.84 5.15 -55.91
CA ALA A 61 33.29 4.04 -56.78
C ALA A 61 34.78 3.59 -56.72
N ALA A 62 35.09 2.31 -56.42
CA ALA A 62 35.04 1.09 -57.25
C ALA A 62 36.27 0.96 -58.21
N GLU A 63 36.79 -0.20 -58.59
CA GLU A 63 36.23 -1.58 -58.63
C GLU A 63 37.15 -2.66 -57.98
N SER A 64 36.70 -3.92 -58.05
CA SER A 64 37.36 -5.17 -57.64
C SER A 64 38.20 -5.79 -58.81
N PRO A 65 38.69 -7.06 -58.81
CA PRO A 65 38.76 -8.08 -57.75
C PRO A 65 40.14 -8.80 -57.62
N THR A 66 40.30 -9.66 -56.60
CA THR A 66 40.69 -11.09 -56.74
C THR A 66 40.77 -11.78 -55.37
N SER A 67 40.68 -13.11 -55.35
CA SER A 67 40.45 -13.92 -54.13
C SER A 67 41.52 -14.98 -53.88
N THR A 68 41.58 -15.48 -52.65
CA THR A 68 42.07 -16.82 -52.29
C THR A 68 41.26 -17.31 -51.08
N THR A 69 41.02 -18.62 -50.99
CA THR A 69 39.94 -19.21 -50.19
C THR A 69 40.42 -19.98 -48.96
N THR A 70 39.61 -19.94 -47.90
CA THR A 70 39.36 -21.06 -46.98
C THR A 70 37.99 -20.83 -46.33
N GLU A 71 37.05 -21.75 -46.54
CA GLU A 71 35.66 -21.63 -46.07
C GLU A 71 35.50 -22.33 -44.71
N ALA A 72 35.13 -21.57 -43.67
CA ALA A 72 34.58 -22.10 -42.41
C ALA A 72 33.85 -20.98 -41.63
N ASP A 73 32.61 -21.26 -41.22
CA ASP A 73 31.78 -20.47 -40.28
C ASP A 73 31.54 -18.97 -40.63
N ASP A 74 30.82 -18.73 -41.74
CA ASP A 74 30.27 -17.41 -42.09
C ASP A 74 28.91 -17.11 -41.42
N TRP A 75 28.41 -18.00 -40.55
CA TRP A 75 27.16 -17.74 -39.81
C TRP A 75 27.42 -16.82 -38.61
N GLY A 76 28.50 -17.09 -37.87
CA GLY A 76 28.95 -16.26 -36.75
C GLY A 76 28.16 -16.46 -35.44
N LYS A 77 28.83 -16.15 -34.32
CA LYS A 77 28.33 -16.36 -32.95
C LYS A 77 26.92 -15.80 -32.74
N VAL A 78 26.09 -16.57 -32.04
CA VAL A 78 24.78 -16.14 -31.53
C VAL A 78 24.82 -16.07 -30.01
N SER A 79 24.14 -15.09 -29.43
CA SER A 79 23.98 -14.95 -27.98
C SER A 79 22.58 -14.48 -27.56
N ALA A 80 21.74 -14.06 -28.50
CA ALA A 80 20.33 -13.73 -28.23
C ALA A 80 19.39 -14.15 -29.37
N VAL A 81 18.14 -14.45 -29.01
CA VAL A 81 17.02 -14.69 -29.93
C VAL A 81 15.86 -13.75 -29.57
N LEU A 82 15.38 -13.00 -30.56
CA LEU A 82 14.34 -11.99 -30.44
C LEU A 82 13.13 -12.48 -31.24
N PHE A 83 12.01 -12.75 -30.58
CA PHE A 83 10.78 -13.23 -31.19
C PHE A 83 9.80 -12.06 -31.36
N ASP A 84 9.10 -11.92 -32.49
CA ASP A 84 7.76 -11.32 -32.41
C ASP A 84 6.83 -12.27 -31.63
N MET A 85 5.66 -11.77 -31.28
CA MET A 85 4.61 -12.49 -30.59
C MET A 85 3.47 -12.86 -31.51
N ASP A 86 2.96 -11.92 -32.31
CA ASP A 86 1.84 -12.16 -33.21
C ASP A 86 2.38 -12.94 -34.43
N GLY A 87 1.68 -13.99 -34.86
CA GLY A 87 2.13 -14.86 -35.97
C GLY A 87 3.34 -15.76 -35.67
N VAL A 88 4.17 -15.43 -34.66
CA VAL A 88 5.38 -16.17 -34.28
C VAL A 88 5.18 -17.02 -33.03
N LEU A 89 4.83 -16.40 -31.89
CA LEU A 89 4.58 -17.12 -30.63
C LEU A 89 3.11 -17.51 -30.46
N CYS A 90 2.18 -16.72 -30.99
CA CYS A 90 0.74 -16.96 -30.87
C CYS A 90 -0.10 -16.49 -32.06
N ASN A 91 -1.22 -17.16 -32.30
CA ASN A 91 -2.21 -16.80 -33.31
C ASN A 91 -3.25 -15.83 -32.72
N SER A 92 -2.88 -14.55 -32.64
CA SER A 92 -3.68 -13.50 -31.99
C SER A 92 -4.46 -12.61 -32.97
N GLU A 93 -4.10 -12.62 -34.25
CA GLU A 93 -4.66 -11.72 -35.28
C GLU A 93 -6.17 -11.91 -35.48
N ASP A 94 -6.62 -13.15 -35.67
CA ASP A 94 -8.03 -13.43 -35.93
C ASP A 94 -8.92 -13.13 -34.71
N LEU A 95 -8.39 -13.37 -33.50
CA LEU A 95 -9.02 -12.97 -32.24
C LEU A 95 -9.12 -11.44 -32.12
N SER A 96 -8.12 -10.72 -32.62
CA SER A 96 -8.11 -9.25 -32.63
C SER A 96 -9.19 -8.73 -33.58
N ARG A 97 -9.32 -9.30 -34.79
CA ARG A 97 -10.41 -8.95 -35.71
C ARG A 97 -11.79 -9.26 -35.10
N ARG A 98 -11.96 -10.37 -34.38
CA ARG A 98 -13.21 -10.71 -33.68
C ARG A 98 -13.55 -9.74 -32.53
N ALA A 99 -12.58 -9.37 -31.69
CA ALA A 99 -12.80 -8.37 -30.65
C ALA A 99 -13.12 -6.97 -31.21
N ALA A 100 -12.56 -6.62 -32.38
CA ALA A 100 -12.89 -5.36 -33.06
C ALA A 100 -14.31 -5.36 -33.65
N VAL A 101 -14.78 -6.48 -34.20
CA VAL A 101 -16.20 -6.64 -34.61
C VAL A 101 -17.15 -6.42 -33.42
N ASP A 102 -16.82 -6.96 -32.25
CA ASP A 102 -17.59 -6.74 -31.02
C ASP A 102 -17.65 -5.26 -30.60
N VAL A 103 -16.52 -4.53 -30.64
CA VAL A 103 -16.49 -3.07 -30.35
C VAL A 103 -17.43 -2.30 -31.29
N PHE A 104 -17.34 -2.54 -32.60
CA PHE A 104 -18.18 -1.86 -33.58
C PHE A 104 -19.66 -2.26 -33.46
N THR A 105 -19.94 -3.49 -33.04
CA THR A 105 -21.30 -3.97 -32.72
C THR A 105 -21.89 -3.21 -31.52
N GLU A 106 -21.11 -2.96 -30.47
CA GLU A 106 -21.53 -2.10 -29.34
C GLU A 106 -21.75 -0.64 -29.76
N MET A 107 -21.04 -0.17 -30.78
CA MET A 107 -21.24 1.15 -31.40
C MET A 107 -22.41 1.20 -32.41
N GLY A 108 -23.08 0.07 -32.67
CA GLY A 108 -24.21 -0.02 -33.62
C GLY A 108 -23.79 0.03 -35.10
N VAL A 109 -22.55 -0.37 -35.43
CA VAL A 109 -21.99 -0.30 -36.79
C VAL A 109 -21.70 -1.71 -37.32
N GLU A 110 -22.31 -2.08 -38.44
CA GLU A 110 -22.11 -3.41 -39.05
C GLU A 110 -20.74 -3.53 -39.75
N VAL A 111 -19.91 -4.44 -39.22
CA VAL A 111 -18.58 -4.79 -39.73
C VAL A 111 -18.36 -6.30 -39.70
N THR A 112 -17.51 -6.81 -40.57
CA THR A 112 -17.05 -8.21 -40.57
C THR A 112 -15.56 -8.27 -40.22
N VAL A 113 -15.04 -9.45 -39.89
CA VAL A 113 -13.59 -9.63 -39.68
C VAL A 113 -12.75 -9.29 -40.91
N ASP A 114 -13.34 -9.25 -42.11
CA ASP A 114 -12.63 -8.95 -43.35
C ASP A 114 -12.47 -7.44 -43.60
N ASP A 115 -13.37 -6.60 -43.06
CA ASP A 115 -13.21 -5.14 -43.08
C ASP A 115 -11.91 -4.68 -42.38
N PHE A 116 -11.43 -5.47 -41.41
CA PHE A 116 -10.23 -5.20 -40.62
C PHE A 116 -8.92 -5.64 -41.29
N VAL A 117 -8.96 -6.52 -42.31
CA VAL A 117 -7.76 -7.06 -42.98
C VAL A 117 -6.85 -5.97 -43.57
N PRO A 118 -7.35 -4.91 -44.24
CA PRO A 118 -6.50 -3.85 -44.79
C PRO A 118 -5.75 -3.00 -43.74
N PHE A 119 -6.06 -3.15 -42.45
CA PHE A 119 -5.51 -2.33 -41.38
C PHE A 119 -4.70 -3.14 -40.33
N MET A 120 -4.50 -4.44 -40.56
CA MET A 120 -3.65 -5.31 -39.73
C MET A 120 -2.21 -4.77 -39.63
N GLY A 121 -1.54 -5.01 -38.51
CA GLY A 121 -0.16 -4.55 -38.27
C GLY A 121 0.04 -3.04 -38.12
N THR A 122 -1.02 -2.20 -38.22
CA THR A 122 -0.88 -0.72 -38.15
C THR A 122 -0.87 -0.13 -36.74
N GLY A 123 -1.07 -0.97 -35.70
CA GLY A 123 -1.28 -0.58 -34.30
C GLY A 123 -2.75 -0.26 -34.00
N GLU A 124 -3.23 -0.66 -32.82
CA GLU A 124 -4.66 -0.82 -32.51
C GLU A 124 -5.51 0.46 -32.74
N ALA A 125 -4.96 1.66 -32.53
CA ALA A 125 -5.67 2.91 -32.80
C ALA A 125 -5.91 3.18 -34.31
N LYS A 126 -4.96 2.81 -35.17
CA LYS A 126 -5.10 2.93 -36.64
C LYS A 126 -5.90 1.76 -37.22
N PHE A 127 -5.77 0.58 -36.63
CA PHE A 127 -6.55 -0.61 -36.93
C PHE A 127 -8.07 -0.35 -36.79
N LEU A 128 -8.51 0.17 -35.64
CA LEU A 128 -9.90 0.53 -35.41
C LEU A 128 -10.30 1.81 -36.18
N GLY A 129 -9.46 2.85 -36.16
CA GLY A 129 -9.74 4.12 -36.83
C GLY A 129 -9.86 4.01 -38.36
N GLY A 130 -9.14 3.09 -39.00
CA GLY A 130 -9.23 2.81 -40.42
C GLY A 130 -10.61 2.28 -40.82
N VAL A 131 -11.11 1.27 -40.11
CA VAL A 131 -12.46 0.73 -40.33
C VAL A 131 -13.53 1.77 -39.99
N ALA A 132 -13.36 2.54 -38.91
CA ALA A 132 -14.28 3.64 -38.58
C ALA A 132 -14.38 4.70 -39.70
N SER A 133 -13.25 5.03 -40.33
CA SER A 133 -13.20 5.95 -41.47
C SER A 133 -13.91 5.37 -42.71
N VAL A 134 -13.63 4.12 -43.06
CA VAL A 134 -14.27 3.43 -44.21
C VAL A 134 -15.79 3.27 -44.01
N LYS A 135 -16.23 3.01 -42.78
CA LYS A 135 -17.65 2.83 -42.41
C LYS A 135 -18.37 4.16 -42.12
N GLY A 136 -17.67 5.30 -42.20
CA GLY A 136 -18.26 6.64 -42.06
C GLY A 136 -18.68 7.03 -40.65
N VAL A 137 -18.09 6.42 -39.61
CA VAL A 137 -18.49 6.59 -38.20
C VAL A 137 -18.19 8.02 -37.72
N GLN A 138 -19.27 8.81 -37.55
CA GLN A 138 -19.18 10.19 -37.09
C GLN A 138 -18.76 10.26 -35.61
N GLY A 139 -17.76 11.10 -35.30
CA GLY A 139 -17.31 11.31 -33.91
C GLY A 139 -16.58 10.13 -33.28
N PHE A 140 -16.00 9.23 -34.08
CA PHE A 140 -15.21 8.10 -33.58
C PHE A 140 -14.01 8.58 -32.74
N ASP A 141 -13.92 8.09 -31.51
CA ASP A 141 -12.82 8.31 -30.56
C ASP A 141 -11.88 7.09 -30.57
N PRO A 142 -10.66 7.21 -31.13
CA PRO A 142 -9.72 6.08 -31.23
C PRO A 142 -9.23 5.57 -29.87
N ASP A 143 -9.12 6.43 -28.86
CA ASP A 143 -8.55 6.07 -27.56
C ASP A 143 -9.61 5.36 -26.70
N ALA A 144 -10.86 5.85 -26.72
CA ALA A 144 -11.98 5.15 -26.12
C ALA A 144 -12.26 3.80 -26.80
N ALA A 145 -12.21 3.74 -28.14
CA ALA A 145 -12.37 2.50 -28.88
C ALA A 145 -11.23 1.50 -28.62
N LYS A 146 -9.97 1.97 -28.57
CA LYS A 146 -8.79 1.15 -28.24
C LYS A 146 -8.85 0.61 -26.81
N LYS A 147 -9.31 1.41 -25.84
CA LYS A 147 -9.56 0.93 -24.47
C LYS A 147 -10.63 -0.17 -24.46
N ARG A 148 -11.79 0.08 -25.10
CA ARG A 148 -12.90 -0.88 -25.12
C ARG A 148 -12.53 -2.18 -25.86
N PHE A 149 -11.73 -2.07 -26.91
CA PHE A 149 -11.12 -3.19 -27.60
C PHE A 149 -10.33 -4.09 -26.66
N PHE A 150 -9.43 -3.55 -25.83
CA PHE A 150 -8.69 -4.37 -24.86
C PHE A 150 -9.60 -4.98 -23.78
N GLU A 151 -10.60 -4.25 -23.27
CA GLU A 151 -11.58 -4.82 -22.32
C GLU A 151 -12.25 -6.08 -22.88
N ILE A 152 -12.70 -6.03 -24.15
CA ILE A 152 -13.35 -7.16 -24.83
C ILE A 152 -12.35 -8.26 -25.22
N TYR A 153 -11.16 -7.89 -25.71
CA TYR A 153 -10.11 -8.83 -26.11
C TYR A 153 -9.65 -9.70 -24.95
N LEU A 154 -9.39 -9.09 -23.79
CA LEU A 154 -8.99 -9.77 -22.55
C LEU A 154 -10.13 -10.62 -21.97
N ASP A 155 -11.36 -10.10 -21.89
CA ASP A 155 -12.50 -10.82 -21.30
C ASP A 155 -13.01 -11.99 -22.15
N LYS A 156 -12.89 -11.94 -23.49
CA LYS A 156 -13.46 -12.99 -24.36
C LYS A 156 -12.43 -13.89 -25.02
N TYR A 157 -11.25 -13.38 -25.38
CA TYR A 157 -10.38 -14.03 -26.36
C TYR A 157 -8.97 -14.38 -25.84
N ALA A 158 -8.31 -13.46 -25.13
CA ALA A 158 -6.94 -13.63 -24.61
C ALA A 158 -6.91 -14.07 -23.13
N LYS A 159 -7.66 -15.13 -22.79
CA LYS A 159 -7.62 -15.72 -21.44
C LYS A 159 -6.35 -16.55 -21.23
N PRO A 160 -5.78 -16.60 -20.01
CA PRO A 160 -4.68 -17.51 -19.69
C PRO A 160 -4.99 -18.95 -20.12
N GLU A 161 -4.00 -19.63 -20.70
CA GLU A 161 -4.12 -21.00 -21.23
C GLU A 161 -5.25 -21.22 -22.28
N SER A 162 -5.75 -20.18 -22.96
CA SER A 162 -6.80 -20.33 -23.99
C SER A 162 -6.34 -21.07 -25.26
N GLY A 163 -5.06 -21.43 -25.36
CA GLY A 163 -4.53 -22.32 -26.39
C GLY A 163 -4.13 -21.62 -27.68
N ILE A 164 -3.84 -20.31 -27.63
CA ILE A 164 -3.49 -19.49 -28.81
C ILE A 164 -2.01 -19.60 -29.22
N GLY A 165 -1.17 -20.24 -28.40
CA GLY A 165 0.26 -20.41 -28.67
C GLY A 165 0.52 -21.36 -29.84
N PHE A 166 1.51 -21.05 -30.67
CA PHE A 166 1.91 -21.97 -31.75
C PHE A 166 2.63 -23.20 -31.18
N PRO A 167 2.33 -24.43 -31.66
CA PRO A 167 3.08 -25.63 -31.29
C PRO A 167 4.58 -25.46 -31.55
N GLY A 168 5.42 -25.86 -30.58
CA GLY A 168 6.88 -25.69 -30.66
C GLY A 168 7.40 -24.35 -30.10
N ALA A 169 6.55 -23.35 -29.85
CA ALA A 169 6.99 -22.06 -29.31
C ALA A 169 7.59 -22.17 -27.90
N LEU A 170 6.92 -22.91 -27.01
CA LEU A 170 7.39 -23.16 -25.64
C LEU A 170 8.68 -23.99 -25.67
N GLU A 171 8.72 -25.02 -26.51
CA GLU A 171 9.86 -25.92 -26.68
C GLU A 171 11.10 -25.17 -27.17
N LEU A 172 10.96 -24.31 -28.19
CA LEU A 172 12.08 -23.56 -28.79
C LEU A 172 12.62 -22.47 -27.84
N VAL A 173 11.73 -21.71 -27.18
CA VAL A 173 12.14 -20.74 -26.14
C VAL A 173 12.88 -21.45 -25.01
N THR A 174 12.39 -22.62 -24.59
CA THR A 174 13.04 -23.45 -23.56
C THR A 174 14.38 -24.00 -24.02
N GLU A 175 14.53 -24.49 -25.25
CA GLU A 175 15.83 -24.95 -25.75
C GLU A 175 16.84 -23.80 -25.86
N CYS A 176 16.44 -22.63 -26.34
CA CYS A 176 17.30 -21.45 -26.39
C CYS A 176 17.86 -21.09 -25.00
N LYS A 177 17.01 -21.06 -23.97
CA LYS A 177 17.41 -20.83 -22.58
C LYS A 177 18.32 -21.93 -22.04
N ASN A 178 18.05 -23.19 -22.35
CA ASN A 178 18.89 -24.34 -21.97
C ASN A 178 20.27 -24.34 -22.66
N ARG A 179 20.42 -23.68 -23.81
CA ARG A 179 21.72 -23.41 -24.46
C ARG A 179 22.44 -22.18 -23.90
N GLY A 180 21.83 -21.44 -22.96
CA GLY A 180 22.37 -20.20 -22.41
C GLY A 180 22.23 -18.99 -23.33
N LEU A 181 21.39 -19.07 -24.37
CA LEU A 181 21.00 -17.89 -25.16
C LEU A 181 20.03 -17.04 -24.35
N LYS A 182 20.16 -15.71 -24.48
CA LYS A 182 19.13 -14.80 -23.97
C LYS A 182 17.95 -14.78 -24.94
N VAL A 183 16.73 -14.75 -24.41
CA VAL A 183 15.52 -14.69 -25.25
C VAL A 183 14.69 -13.44 -24.93
N ALA A 184 14.11 -12.81 -25.94
CA ALA A 184 13.27 -11.63 -25.76
C ALA A 184 12.04 -11.65 -26.67
N VAL A 185 10.95 -11.02 -26.21
CA VAL A 185 9.82 -10.65 -27.05
C VAL A 185 10.02 -9.21 -27.52
N ALA A 186 9.82 -8.96 -28.82
CA ALA A 186 10.10 -7.69 -29.48
C ALA A 186 9.00 -7.38 -30.51
N SER A 187 7.85 -6.91 -30.03
CA SER A 187 6.61 -6.82 -30.82
C SER A 187 6.08 -5.39 -30.98
N SER A 188 5.38 -5.15 -32.09
CA SER A 188 4.67 -3.89 -32.42
C SER A 188 3.30 -3.76 -31.75
N ALA A 189 2.96 -4.64 -30.81
CA ALA A 189 1.73 -4.57 -29.99
C ALA A 189 1.94 -3.78 -28.68
N ASP A 190 0.88 -3.16 -28.17
CA ASP A 190 0.82 -2.59 -26.80
C ASP A 190 1.14 -3.62 -25.72
N ARG A 191 1.75 -3.19 -24.62
CA ARG A 191 2.16 -4.07 -23.51
C ARG A 191 1.02 -4.91 -22.94
N VAL A 192 -0.17 -4.33 -22.86
CA VAL A 192 -1.39 -4.97 -22.35
C VAL A 192 -1.77 -6.20 -23.20
N LYS A 193 -1.63 -6.08 -24.53
CA LYS A 193 -1.83 -7.21 -25.46
C LYS A 193 -0.68 -8.21 -25.35
N VAL A 194 0.56 -7.72 -25.19
CA VAL A 194 1.75 -8.57 -25.08
C VAL A 194 1.69 -9.50 -23.87
N ASP A 195 1.48 -8.97 -22.66
CA ASP A 195 1.46 -9.79 -21.45
C ASP A 195 0.29 -10.78 -21.44
N ALA A 196 -0.86 -10.40 -22.00
CA ALA A 196 -2.04 -11.25 -22.10
C ALA A 196 -1.88 -12.39 -23.11
N ASN A 197 -1.34 -12.10 -24.30
CA ASN A 197 -1.16 -13.11 -25.36
C ASN A 197 -0.09 -14.14 -24.98
N LEU A 198 0.96 -13.71 -24.29
CA LEU A 198 1.97 -14.63 -23.73
C LEU A 198 1.33 -15.56 -22.67
N ALA A 199 0.53 -15.02 -21.75
CA ALA A 199 -0.21 -15.84 -20.77
C ALA A 199 -1.24 -16.80 -21.43
N ALA A 200 -1.93 -16.35 -22.48
CA ALA A 200 -2.88 -17.15 -23.24
C ALA A 200 -2.21 -18.25 -24.09
N ALA A 201 -0.95 -18.03 -24.49
CA ALA A 201 -0.09 -19.02 -25.15
C ALA A 201 0.61 -20.00 -24.17
N GLY A 202 0.42 -19.86 -22.86
CA GLY A 202 1.14 -20.64 -21.84
C GLY A 202 2.60 -20.22 -21.65
N LEU A 203 3.01 -19.06 -22.18
CA LEU A 203 4.37 -18.54 -22.15
C LEU A 203 4.52 -17.54 -20.98
N SER A 204 4.95 -18.03 -19.83
CA SER A 204 5.29 -17.16 -18.68
C SER A 204 6.29 -16.06 -19.06
N LEU A 205 5.99 -14.82 -18.67
CA LEU A 205 6.84 -13.64 -18.88
C LEU A 205 8.27 -13.85 -18.33
N SER A 206 8.41 -14.64 -17.26
CA SER A 206 9.70 -14.96 -16.62
C SER A 206 10.64 -15.82 -17.47
N MET A 207 10.18 -16.40 -18.58
CA MET A 207 11.07 -17.09 -19.53
C MET A 207 11.92 -16.12 -20.35
N PHE A 208 11.43 -14.90 -20.57
CA PHE A 208 12.10 -13.90 -21.42
C PHE A 208 13.01 -12.98 -20.59
N ASP A 209 14.24 -12.80 -21.06
CA ASP A 209 15.24 -11.91 -20.46
C ASP A 209 14.98 -10.42 -20.79
N ALA A 210 14.12 -10.15 -21.78
CA ALA A 210 13.53 -8.84 -22.05
C ALA A 210 12.15 -8.98 -22.74
N ILE A 211 11.27 -8.00 -22.52
CA ILE A 211 10.01 -7.85 -23.27
C ILE A 211 9.90 -6.39 -23.71
N VAL A 212 9.76 -6.19 -25.02
CA VAL A 212 9.72 -4.88 -25.68
C VAL A 212 8.42 -4.79 -26.49
N SER A 213 7.63 -3.75 -26.20
CA SER A 213 6.29 -3.49 -26.74
C SER A 213 6.21 -2.08 -27.35
N ALA A 214 5.15 -1.81 -28.11
CA ALA A 214 4.97 -0.58 -28.88
C ALA A 214 4.92 0.72 -28.05
N ASP A 215 4.47 0.64 -26.80
CA ASP A 215 4.20 1.81 -25.93
C ASP A 215 5.45 2.65 -25.62
N ALA A 216 6.64 2.10 -25.88
CA ALA A 216 7.93 2.75 -25.68
C ALA A 216 8.54 3.39 -26.94
N PHE A 217 7.86 3.36 -28.10
CA PHE A 217 8.43 3.80 -29.39
C PHE A 217 7.47 4.64 -30.23
N GLU A 218 7.97 5.78 -30.74
CA GLU A 218 7.26 6.59 -31.75
C GLU A 218 7.26 5.92 -33.14
N ASN A 219 8.30 5.13 -33.44
CA ASN A 219 8.46 4.41 -34.70
C ASN A 219 8.41 2.89 -34.45
N LEU A 220 7.42 2.21 -35.02
CA LEU A 220 7.28 0.75 -34.99
C LEU A 220 7.89 0.11 -36.25
N LYS A 221 7.93 -1.23 -36.31
CA LYS A 221 8.38 -1.99 -37.50
C LYS A 221 7.68 -1.43 -38.76
N PRO A 222 8.40 -1.07 -39.85
CA PRO A 222 9.76 -1.49 -40.21
C PRO A 222 10.92 -0.66 -39.64
N ALA A 223 10.70 0.25 -38.70
CA ALA A 223 11.79 0.90 -37.98
C ALA A 223 12.53 -0.12 -37.07
N PRO A 224 13.88 -0.03 -36.96
CA PRO A 224 14.68 -1.00 -36.20
C PRO A 224 14.62 -0.82 -34.68
N ASP A 225 14.03 0.27 -34.20
CA ASP A 225 14.07 0.78 -32.83
C ASP A 225 13.72 -0.28 -31.76
N ILE A 226 12.66 -1.06 -32.00
CA ILE A 226 12.20 -2.16 -31.12
C ILE A 226 13.30 -3.22 -30.93
N PHE A 227 13.94 -3.66 -32.01
CA PHE A 227 15.01 -4.66 -31.94
C PHE A 227 16.30 -4.09 -31.37
N LEU A 228 16.66 -2.85 -31.72
CA LEU A 228 17.83 -2.16 -31.15
C LEU A 228 17.68 -1.99 -29.63
N ALA A 229 16.47 -1.69 -29.15
CA ALA A 229 16.16 -1.63 -27.72
C ALA A 229 16.24 -3.01 -27.06
N ALA A 230 15.67 -4.07 -27.66
CA ALA A 230 15.79 -5.44 -27.15
C ALA A 230 17.27 -5.87 -27.03
N SER A 231 18.07 -5.69 -28.08
CA SER A 231 19.52 -5.95 -28.09
C SER A 231 20.24 -5.22 -26.94
N LYS A 232 19.89 -3.95 -26.72
CA LYS A 232 20.47 -3.09 -25.67
C LYS A 232 20.07 -3.51 -24.26
N ILE A 233 18.82 -3.93 -24.04
CA ILE A 233 18.33 -4.44 -22.74
C ILE A 233 19.01 -5.78 -22.43
N LEU A 234 19.12 -6.67 -23.42
CA LEU A 234 19.85 -7.93 -23.29
C LEU A 234 21.37 -7.72 -23.11
N GLY A 235 21.92 -6.56 -23.47
CA GLY A 235 23.35 -6.29 -23.45
C GLY A 235 24.13 -7.11 -24.48
N VAL A 236 23.51 -7.43 -25.62
CA VAL A 236 24.06 -8.27 -26.69
C VAL A 236 24.24 -7.41 -27.97
N PRO A 237 25.38 -7.47 -28.68
CA PRO A 237 25.55 -6.76 -29.96
C PRO A 237 24.56 -7.26 -31.01
N THR A 238 24.05 -6.37 -31.87
CA THR A 238 23.03 -6.74 -32.88
C THR A 238 23.52 -7.83 -33.84
N SER A 239 24.82 -7.87 -34.14
CA SER A 239 25.48 -8.93 -34.92
C SER A 239 25.38 -10.33 -34.29
N GLU A 240 25.17 -10.44 -32.97
CA GLU A 240 25.01 -11.72 -32.25
C GLU A 240 23.52 -12.08 -31.97
N CYS A 241 22.59 -11.29 -32.51
CA CYS A 241 21.15 -11.48 -32.37
C CYS A 241 20.55 -12.18 -33.61
N ILE A 242 19.67 -13.15 -33.35
CA ILE A 242 18.74 -13.70 -34.34
C ILE A 242 17.34 -13.13 -34.06
N VAL A 243 16.65 -12.63 -35.08
CA VAL A 243 15.22 -12.30 -35.04
C VAL A 243 14.41 -13.48 -35.59
N ILE A 244 13.21 -13.74 -35.03
CA ILE A 244 12.21 -14.65 -35.58
C ILE A 244 10.91 -13.87 -35.81
N GLU A 245 10.44 -13.85 -37.07
CA GLU A 245 9.38 -12.95 -37.56
C GLU A 245 8.50 -13.65 -38.62
N ASP A 246 7.24 -13.25 -38.74
CA ASP A 246 6.28 -13.68 -39.78
C ASP A 246 6.00 -12.59 -40.85
N ALA A 247 6.21 -11.32 -40.50
CA ALA A 247 5.78 -10.15 -41.26
C ALA A 247 6.92 -9.43 -42.01
N LEU A 248 6.61 -8.98 -43.23
CA LEU A 248 7.52 -8.21 -44.11
C LEU A 248 8.15 -7.01 -43.40
N ALA A 249 7.36 -6.27 -42.63
CA ALA A 249 7.83 -5.09 -41.91
C ALA A 249 8.88 -5.44 -40.84
N GLY A 250 8.76 -6.57 -40.16
CA GLY A 250 9.73 -6.98 -39.16
C GLY A 250 11.00 -7.57 -39.76
N VAL A 251 10.92 -8.28 -40.89
CA VAL A 251 12.12 -8.70 -41.64
C VAL A 251 12.93 -7.47 -42.08
N GLN A 252 12.25 -6.41 -42.55
CA GLN A 252 12.87 -5.12 -42.88
C GLN A 252 13.47 -4.43 -41.64
N ALA A 253 12.78 -4.44 -40.49
CA ALA A 253 13.31 -3.89 -39.24
C ALA A 253 14.54 -4.66 -38.73
N ALA A 254 14.59 -5.98 -38.89
CA ALA A 254 15.73 -6.82 -38.51
C ALA A 254 16.96 -6.49 -39.38
N GLN A 255 16.78 -6.34 -40.70
CA GLN A 255 17.82 -5.87 -41.61
C GLN A 255 18.29 -4.45 -41.26
N ALA A 256 17.37 -3.53 -40.97
CA ALA A 256 17.70 -2.16 -40.56
C ALA A 256 18.43 -2.10 -39.20
N ALA A 257 18.22 -3.08 -38.32
CA ALA A 257 18.97 -3.28 -37.07
C ALA A 257 20.32 -4.01 -37.27
N ASN A 258 20.63 -4.44 -38.50
CA ASN A 258 21.76 -5.30 -38.86
C ASN A 258 21.80 -6.60 -38.02
N MET A 259 20.65 -7.27 -37.94
CA MET A 259 20.46 -8.59 -37.32
C MET A 259 20.17 -9.66 -38.37
N ARG A 260 20.48 -10.92 -38.06
CA ARG A 260 20.04 -12.09 -38.84
C ARG A 260 18.58 -12.38 -38.55
N CYS A 261 17.82 -12.90 -39.51
CA CYS A 261 16.38 -13.14 -39.37
C CYS A 261 15.95 -14.50 -39.91
N ILE A 262 15.19 -15.26 -39.12
CA ILE A 262 14.52 -16.49 -39.53
C ILE A 262 13.03 -16.16 -39.71
N ALA A 263 12.55 -16.19 -40.95
CA ALA A 263 11.15 -15.92 -41.24
C ALA A 263 10.28 -17.19 -41.15
N VAL A 264 9.06 -17.07 -40.64
CA VAL A 264 8.03 -18.12 -40.65
C VAL A 264 6.88 -17.75 -41.60
N LYS A 265 6.20 -18.75 -42.16
CA LYS A 265 5.16 -18.58 -43.19
C LYS A 265 3.73 -18.64 -42.63
N THR A 266 3.58 -18.38 -41.34
CA THR A 266 2.30 -18.37 -40.61
C THR A 266 1.35 -17.28 -41.11
N THR A 267 1.88 -16.10 -41.47
CA THR A 267 1.09 -14.94 -41.92
C THR A 267 1.33 -14.56 -43.39
N LEU A 268 2.55 -14.74 -43.91
CA LEU A 268 2.91 -14.36 -45.29
C LEU A 268 3.42 -15.53 -46.14
N SER A 269 3.15 -15.46 -47.44
CA SER A 269 3.59 -16.48 -48.40
C SER A 269 5.10 -16.42 -48.66
N GLU A 270 5.68 -17.59 -48.97
CA GLU A 270 7.12 -17.76 -49.18
C GLU A 270 7.72 -16.82 -50.25
N ALA A 271 6.95 -16.44 -51.27
CA ALA A 271 7.40 -15.50 -52.29
C ALA A 271 7.61 -14.09 -51.72
N ILE A 272 6.65 -13.60 -50.93
CA ILE A 272 6.70 -12.26 -50.32
C ILE A 272 7.85 -12.20 -49.29
N LEU A 273 8.04 -13.28 -48.53
CA LEU A 273 9.13 -13.37 -47.55
C LEU A 273 10.50 -13.53 -48.21
N LYS A 274 10.62 -14.18 -49.37
CA LYS A 274 11.91 -14.24 -50.10
C LYS A 274 12.36 -12.87 -50.62
N ASP A 275 11.44 -12.09 -51.18
CA ASP A 275 11.73 -10.73 -51.64
C ASP A 275 12.12 -9.79 -50.47
N ALA A 276 11.76 -10.14 -49.23
CA ALA A 276 12.19 -9.43 -48.02
C ALA A 276 13.64 -9.73 -47.59
N GLY A 277 14.29 -10.79 -48.10
CA GLY A 277 15.68 -11.16 -47.79
C GLY A 277 16.00 -11.62 -46.34
N PRO A 278 15.19 -12.48 -45.68
CA PRO A 278 15.57 -13.11 -44.42
C PRO A 278 16.72 -14.11 -44.62
N SER A 279 17.43 -14.43 -43.53
CA SER A 279 18.55 -15.37 -43.54
C SER A 279 18.10 -16.84 -43.72
N ILE A 280 16.94 -17.20 -43.17
CA ILE A 280 16.30 -18.53 -43.28
C ILE A 280 14.78 -18.34 -43.42
N ILE A 281 14.09 -19.30 -44.06
CA ILE A 281 12.63 -19.42 -44.00
C ILE A 281 12.24 -20.83 -43.49
N ARG A 282 11.21 -20.91 -42.63
CA ARG A 282 10.57 -22.14 -42.14
C ARG A 282 9.04 -22.05 -42.33
N ASP A 283 8.31 -23.16 -42.18
CA ASP A 283 6.84 -23.14 -42.29
C ASP A 283 6.24 -22.47 -41.05
N ASP A 284 6.49 -23.00 -39.86
CA ASP A 284 6.17 -22.36 -38.56
C ASP A 284 7.33 -22.42 -37.55
N ILE A 285 7.11 -21.87 -36.35
CA ILE A 285 8.11 -21.82 -35.26
C ILE A 285 8.55 -23.22 -34.78
N GLY A 286 7.67 -24.21 -34.82
CA GLY A 286 7.97 -25.61 -34.48
C GLY A 286 8.83 -26.31 -35.53
N ASN A 287 9.10 -25.69 -36.68
CA ASN A 287 10.09 -26.15 -37.65
C ASN A 287 11.44 -25.45 -37.55
N ILE A 288 11.61 -24.47 -36.65
CA ILE A 288 12.91 -23.86 -36.36
C ILE A 288 13.65 -24.78 -35.38
N SER A 289 14.80 -25.30 -35.81
CA SER A 289 15.71 -26.05 -34.94
C SER A 289 16.73 -25.13 -34.26
N ILE A 290 17.30 -25.58 -33.14
CA ILE A 290 18.41 -24.87 -32.50
C ILE A 290 19.65 -24.72 -33.41
N ASN A 291 19.81 -25.59 -34.42
CA ASN A 291 20.88 -25.50 -35.42
C ASN A 291 20.59 -24.44 -36.49
N ASP A 292 19.32 -24.14 -36.79
CA ASP A 292 18.95 -23.01 -37.64
C ASP A 292 19.34 -21.69 -36.98
N ILE A 293 19.16 -21.61 -35.65
CA ILE A 293 19.60 -20.48 -34.82
C ILE A 293 21.13 -20.43 -34.74
N LEU A 294 21.79 -21.52 -34.32
CA LEU A 294 23.22 -21.51 -33.96
C LEU A 294 24.20 -21.63 -35.15
N THR A 295 23.83 -22.30 -36.25
CA THR A 295 24.75 -22.62 -37.37
C THR A 295 24.13 -22.45 -38.76
N GLY A 296 23.02 -21.73 -38.86
CA GLY A 296 22.37 -21.40 -40.13
C GLY A 296 21.68 -22.57 -40.84
N GLY A 297 21.44 -23.68 -40.13
CA GLY A 297 20.83 -24.87 -40.73
C GLY A 297 21.76 -25.65 -41.68
N SER A 298 23.08 -25.50 -41.51
CA SER A 298 24.08 -26.19 -42.34
C SER A 298 24.22 -27.68 -41.99
N ASP A 299 23.60 -28.54 -42.81
CA ASP A 299 23.63 -30.00 -42.65
C ASP A 299 25.06 -30.57 -42.79
N SER A 300 25.55 -31.25 -41.75
CA SER A 300 26.82 -31.98 -41.80
C SER A 300 26.65 -33.46 -41.41
N THR A 301 26.67 -34.29 -42.46
CA THR A 301 26.71 -35.77 -42.46
C THR A 301 25.52 -36.53 -41.86
N SER A 302 24.81 -37.17 -42.77
CA SER A 302 23.88 -38.27 -42.54
C SER A 302 24.53 -39.51 -41.91
N ILE A 303 23.75 -40.22 -41.08
CA ILE A 303 23.91 -41.66 -40.85
C ILE A 303 22.60 -42.33 -41.24
N THR A 304 22.55 -42.89 -42.45
CA THR A 304 21.40 -43.65 -42.95
C THR A 304 21.46 -45.09 -42.47
N CYS A 305 20.38 -45.58 -41.84
CA CYS A 305 20.22 -47.00 -41.47
C CYS A 305 18.76 -47.46 -41.52
N ALA A 306 18.21 -47.55 -42.73
CA ALA A 306 17.21 -48.56 -43.06
C ALA A 306 17.84 -49.48 -44.12
N GLY A 307 17.91 -50.80 -43.97
CA GLY A 307 17.50 -51.68 -42.86
C GLY A 307 17.09 -53.05 -43.42
N LYS A 308 17.35 -54.17 -42.72
CA LYS A 308 16.81 -55.48 -43.12
C LYS A 308 16.87 -56.58 -42.05
N GLN A 309 15.68 -57.14 -41.78
CA GLN A 309 15.32 -58.55 -41.50
C GLN A 309 15.94 -59.32 -40.32
N HIS A 310 15.11 -60.24 -39.80
CA HIS A 310 15.49 -61.36 -38.95
C HIS A 310 16.62 -62.21 -39.55
N GLN A 311 17.54 -62.71 -38.72
CA GLN A 311 17.48 -64.14 -38.36
C GLN A 311 18.16 -64.46 -37.02
N GLU A 312 18.22 -65.74 -36.68
CA GLU A 312 18.22 -66.28 -35.31
C GLU A 312 19.60 -66.38 -34.61
N ASN A 313 19.53 -66.41 -33.28
CA ASN A 313 20.37 -67.20 -32.35
C ASN A 313 21.90 -67.29 -32.57
N THR A 314 22.65 -66.71 -31.64
CA THR A 314 23.62 -67.50 -30.84
C THR A 314 23.89 -66.81 -29.50
N ALA A 315 24.35 -67.57 -28.50
CA ALA A 315 24.58 -67.06 -27.14
C ALA A 315 26.02 -67.32 -26.67
N SER A 316 26.63 -66.33 -26.01
CA SER A 316 27.81 -66.52 -25.14
C SER A 316 28.02 -65.35 -24.16
N ASP A 317 28.64 -65.67 -23.03
CA ASP A 317 28.75 -64.94 -21.76
C ASP A 317 29.07 -63.43 -21.68
N LYS A 318 28.31 -62.78 -20.77
CA LYS A 318 28.74 -61.92 -19.63
C LYS A 318 29.88 -60.90 -19.78
N THR A 319 29.58 -59.65 -19.39
CA THR A 319 30.15 -59.04 -18.17
C THR A 319 29.25 -57.90 -17.66
N ASN A 320 29.25 -57.63 -16.34
CA ASN A 320 28.35 -56.67 -15.69
C ASN A 320 29.01 -55.30 -15.45
N ASN A 321 28.24 -54.21 -15.56
CA ASN A 321 27.84 -53.42 -14.37
C ASN A 321 26.79 -52.32 -14.67
N ASN A 322 25.56 -52.60 -14.24
CA ASN A 322 24.48 -51.70 -13.80
C ASN A 322 24.45 -50.23 -14.28
N GLY A 323 23.62 -49.95 -15.28
CA GLY A 323 22.79 -48.74 -15.34
C GLY A 323 21.31 -49.12 -15.16
N PHE A 324 20.51 -48.28 -14.49
CA PHE A 324 19.09 -48.59 -14.21
C PHE A 324 18.22 -48.49 -15.48
N GLN A 325 17.91 -49.63 -16.10
CA GLN A 325 16.92 -49.70 -17.18
C GLN A 325 15.49 -49.80 -16.61
N GLY A 326 14.84 -48.65 -16.41
CA GLY A 326 13.39 -48.57 -16.19
C GLY A 326 12.62 -48.60 -17.52
N SER A 327 11.46 -49.25 -17.58
CA SER A 327 10.57 -49.16 -18.74
C SER A 327 9.96 -47.75 -18.87
N ARG A 328 9.31 -47.42 -19.99
CA ARG A 328 8.49 -46.18 -20.09
C ARG A 328 7.46 -46.05 -18.96
N ARG A 329 6.96 -47.17 -18.42
CA ARG A 329 6.00 -47.20 -17.31
C ARG A 329 6.66 -46.89 -15.96
N ASP A 330 7.94 -47.23 -15.82
CA ASP A 330 8.76 -46.91 -14.66
C ASP A 330 9.29 -45.48 -14.74
N ILE A 331 9.66 -44.98 -15.92
CA ILE A 331 9.98 -43.56 -16.14
C ILE A 331 8.77 -42.68 -15.82
N LEU A 332 7.55 -43.07 -16.24
CA LEU A 332 6.33 -42.37 -15.83
C LEU A 332 6.07 -42.47 -14.31
N ARG A 333 6.31 -43.63 -13.68
CA ARG A 333 6.14 -43.80 -12.21
C ARG A 333 7.18 -43.02 -11.40
N TYR A 334 8.46 -43.10 -11.74
CA TYR A 334 9.52 -42.38 -11.03
C TYR A 334 9.55 -40.89 -11.38
N GLY A 335 9.11 -40.50 -12.58
CA GLY A 335 8.87 -39.10 -12.96
C GLY A 335 7.69 -38.50 -12.20
N SER A 336 6.53 -39.15 -12.20
CA SER A 336 5.38 -38.69 -11.39
C SER A 336 5.64 -38.76 -9.88
N LEU A 337 6.40 -39.75 -9.40
CA LEU A 337 6.88 -39.78 -8.01
C LEU A 337 7.88 -38.65 -7.73
N GLY A 338 8.78 -38.32 -8.66
CA GLY A 338 9.71 -37.20 -8.55
C GLY A 338 8.99 -35.85 -8.51
N ILE A 339 7.99 -35.64 -9.36
CA ILE A 339 7.08 -34.49 -9.31
C ILE A 339 6.32 -34.48 -7.99
N ALA A 340 5.69 -35.58 -7.57
CA ALA A 340 4.95 -35.67 -6.32
C ALA A 340 5.84 -35.39 -5.09
N LEU A 341 7.06 -35.93 -5.05
CA LEU A 341 8.06 -35.63 -4.00
C LEU A 341 8.50 -34.16 -4.05
N SER A 342 8.59 -33.54 -5.23
CA SER A 342 8.93 -32.13 -5.39
C SER A 342 7.79 -31.21 -4.94
N CYS A 343 6.53 -31.56 -5.26
CA CYS A 343 5.33 -30.88 -4.77
C CYS A 343 5.16 -31.06 -3.26
N VAL A 344 5.43 -32.25 -2.70
CA VAL A 344 5.42 -32.50 -1.25
C VAL A 344 6.54 -31.73 -0.55
N TYR A 345 7.74 -31.69 -1.13
CA TYR A 345 8.86 -30.89 -0.60
C TYR A 345 8.56 -29.38 -0.66
N PHE A 346 7.97 -28.90 -1.76
CA PHE A 346 7.51 -27.52 -1.88
C PHE A 346 6.41 -27.19 -0.86
N ALA A 347 5.39 -28.04 -0.71
CA ALA A 347 4.30 -27.85 0.24
C ALA A 347 4.75 -27.97 1.71
N ALA A 348 5.76 -28.79 2.00
CA ALA A 348 6.36 -28.89 3.33
C ALA A 348 7.19 -27.64 3.68
N ASN A 349 8.01 -27.15 2.74
CA ASN A 349 8.80 -25.93 2.94
C ASN A 349 7.93 -24.67 3.00
N ASN A 350 6.80 -24.65 2.28
CA ASN A 350 5.84 -23.55 2.26
C ASN A 350 4.59 -23.85 3.11
N TRP A 351 4.70 -24.71 4.13
CA TRP A 351 3.55 -25.19 4.91
C TRP A 351 2.69 -24.08 5.53
N LYS A 352 3.29 -22.93 5.87
CA LYS A 352 2.55 -21.73 6.34
C LYS A 352 1.64 -21.15 5.25
N ALA A 353 2.14 -20.99 4.02
CA ALA A 353 1.30 -20.58 2.89
C ALA A 353 0.21 -21.63 2.58
N MET A 354 0.51 -22.92 2.72
CA MET A 354 -0.48 -23.98 2.50
C MET A 354 -1.62 -24.00 3.53
N GLN A 355 -1.51 -23.28 4.67
CA GLN A 355 -2.61 -23.13 5.64
C GLN A 355 -3.66 -22.09 5.21
N TYR A 356 -3.26 -21.04 4.49
CA TYR A 356 -4.17 -20.01 3.96
C TYR A 356 -5.00 -20.54 2.78
N ALA A 357 -4.42 -21.44 1.99
CA ALA A 357 -5.04 -21.98 0.79
C ALA A 357 -6.34 -22.74 1.11
N SER A 358 -7.48 -22.18 0.67
CA SER A 358 -8.79 -22.84 0.79
C SER A 358 -9.03 -23.79 -0.40
N PRO A 359 -9.19 -25.11 -0.19
CA PRO A 359 -9.57 -26.04 -1.26
C PRO A 359 -10.94 -25.70 -1.85
N GLN A 360 -11.85 -25.17 -1.03
CA GLN A 360 -13.16 -24.71 -1.49
C GLN A 360 -13.05 -23.45 -2.35
N ALA A 361 -12.08 -22.55 -2.10
CA ALA A 361 -11.84 -21.40 -2.97
C ALA A 361 -11.34 -21.83 -4.37
N LEU A 362 -10.42 -22.81 -4.40
CA LEU A 362 -9.95 -23.40 -5.67
C LEU A 362 -11.09 -24.09 -6.42
N TRP A 363 -11.96 -24.83 -5.72
CA TRP A 363 -13.15 -25.44 -6.32
C TRP A 363 -14.15 -24.39 -6.81
N ASN A 364 -14.39 -23.34 -6.04
CA ASN A 364 -15.24 -22.20 -6.40
C ASN A 364 -14.74 -21.49 -7.67
N ALA A 365 -13.42 -21.33 -7.82
CA ALA A 365 -12.81 -20.75 -9.02
C ALA A 365 -12.95 -21.66 -10.25
N LEU A 366 -12.82 -22.99 -10.09
CA LEU A 366 -12.94 -23.97 -11.18
C LEU A 366 -14.39 -24.19 -11.65
N VAL A 367 -15.37 -24.10 -10.75
CA VAL A 367 -16.79 -24.39 -11.04
C VAL A 367 -17.62 -23.11 -11.25
N GLY A 368 -17.17 -21.97 -10.73
CA GLY A 368 -17.81 -20.66 -10.86
C GLY A 368 -18.89 -20.40 -9.79
N THR A 369 -18.72 -19.33 -9.02
CA THR A 369 -19.70 -18.87 -8.01
C THR A 369 -20.67 -17.82 -8.56
N LYS A 370 -21.96 -17.95 -8.25
CA LYS A 370 -23.02 -17.00 -8.67
C LYS A 370 -23.11 -15.75 -7.79
N SER A 371 -22.07 -14.93 -7.81
CA SER A 371 -22.10 -13.60 -7.21
C SER A 371 -23.11 -12.67 -7.93
N PRO A 372 -23.74 -11.71 -7.24
CA PRO A 372 -24.56 -10.71 -7.90
C PRO A 372 -23.69 -9.74 -8.72
N SER A 373 -24.24 -9.14 -9.78
CA SER A 373 -23.51 -8.13 -10.55
C SER A 373 -23.52 -6.78 -9.82
N PHE A 374 -22.33 -6.24 -9.52
CA PHE A 374 -22.17 -4.96 -8.86
C PHE A 374 -22.11 -3.76 -9.84
N THR A 375 -22.24 -3.96 -11.16
CA THR A 375 -21.96 -2.96 -12.20
C THR A 375 -22.78 -1.66 -12.12
N GLN A 376 -22.10 -0.57 -11.74
CA GLN A 376 -22.27 0.87 -12.06
C GLN A 376 -23.64 1.60 -12.05
N ASN A 377 -24.81 0.96 -11.97
CA ASN A 377 -26.07 1.69 -11.81
C ASN A 377 -26.21 2.27 -10.38
N GLN A 378 -25.62 3.43 -10.13
CA GLN A 378 -25.77 4.22 -8.89
C GLN A 378 -27.08 5.05 -8.86
N GLY A 379 -28.10 4.62 -9.60
CA GLY A 379 -29.42 5.28 -9.65
C GLY A 379 -30.42 4.75 -8.62
N GLU A 380 -31.57 5.42 -8.53
CA GLU A 380 -32.73 4.94 -7.77
C GLU A 380 -33.21 3.61 -8.36
N GLY A 381 -32.96 2.50 -7.65
CA GLY A 381 -33.31 1.15 -8.10
C GLY A 381 -32.32 0.04 -7.74
N ARG A 382 -31.05 0.36 -7.41
CA ARG A 382 -30.02 -0.66 -7.10
C ARG A 382 -30.40 -1.61 -5.96
N VAL A 383 -31.04 -1.09 -4.90
CA VAL A 383 -31.56 -1.92 -3.79
C VAL A 383 -32.65 -2.88 -4.28
N GLN A 384 -33.54 -2.45 -5.19
CA GLN A 384 -34.57 -3.34 -5.76
C GLN A 384 -33.94 -4.45 -6.62
N GLN A 385 -32.89 -4.14 -7.39
CA GLN A 385 -32.14 -5.15 -8.16
C GLN A 385 -31.56 -6.24 -7.25
N PHE A 386 -31.07 -5.88 -6.05
CA PHE A 386 -30.63 -6.86 -5.05
C PHE A 386 -31.81 -7.59 -4.36
N VAL A 387 -32.97 -6.96 -4.17
CA VAL A 387 -34.20 -7.65 -3.70
C VAL A 387 -34.63 -8.73 -4.70
N ASP A 388 -34.61 -8.40 -5.99
CA ASP A 388 -34.98 -9.30 -7.08
C ASP A 388 -33.96 -10.45 -7.23
N TYR A 389 -32.66 -10.17 -7.06
CA TYR A 389 -31.60 -11.19 -6.97
C TYR A 389 -31.81 -12.15 -5.79
N ILE A 390 -32.12 -11.62 -4.60
CA ILE A 390 -32.39 -12.46 -3.41
C ILE A 390 -33.64 -13.32 -3.63
N ALA A 391 -34.66 -12.78 -4.30
CA ALA A 391 -35.87 -13.52 -4.67
C ALA A 391 -35.57 -14.69 -5.61
N ASP A 392 -34.75 -14.46 -6.63
CA ASP A 392 -34.29 -15.49 -7.57
C ASP A 392 -33.45 -16.57 -6.86
N LEU A 393 -32.49 -16.15 -6.03
CA LEU A 393 -31.58 -17.02 -5.28
C LEU A 393 -32.33 -17.97 -4.32
N GLU A 394 -33.29 -17.44 -3.55
CA GLU A 394 -34.13 -18.27 -2.66
C GLU A 394 -35.10 -19.16 -3.45
N SER A 395 -35.62 -18.70 -4.60
CA SER A 395 -36.52 -19.53 -5.44
C SER A 395 -35.83 -20.78 -5.99
N LYS A 396 -34.54 -20.67 -6.32
CA LYS A 396 -33.72 -21.77 -6.86
C LYS A 396 -33.17 -22.70 -5.78
N GLN A 397 -33.18 -22.26 -4.52
CA GLN A 397 -32.61 -22.98 -3.36
C GLN A 397 -31.13 -23.38 -3.49
N THR A 398 -30.38 -22.78 -4.43
CA THR A 398 -28.98 -23.13 -4.73
C THR A 398 -27.94 -22.47 -3.81
N ALA A 399 -28.36 -21.64 -2.85
CA ALA A 399 -27.44 -20.92 -1.97
C ALA A 399 -26.86 -21.82 -0.87
N THR A 400 -25.53 -21.80 -0.73
CA THR A 400 -24.78 -22.53 0.29
C THR A 400 -25.25 -22.15 1.70
N THR A 401 -25.46 -23.14 2.56
CA THR A 401 -25.72 -22.91 3.99
C THR A 401 -24.39 -22.78 4.72
N VAL A 402 -24.25 -21.74 5.54
CA VAL A 402 -23.05 -21.46 6.35
C VAL A 402 -22.86 -22.57 7.40
N PRO A 403 -21.63 -23.07 7.60
CA PRO A 403 -21.33 -24.01 8.69
C PRO A 403 -21.58 -23.35 10.06
N GLU A 404 -21.87 -24.17 11.07
CA GLU A 404 -22.01 -23.65 12.44
C GLU A 404 -20.62 -23.36 13.04
N PHE A 405 -20.48 -22.27 13.80
CA PHE A 405 -19.19 -21.92 14.40
C PHE A 405 -18.67 -23.07 15.29
N PRO A 406 -17.38 -23.47 15.19
CA PRO A 406 -16.83 -24.52 16.04
C PRO A 406 -16.98 -24.17 17.52
N SER A 407 -17.57 -25.10 18.29
CA SER A 407 -18.02 -24.90 19.68
C SER A 407 -16.91 -24.66 20.73
N LYS A 408 -15.67 -24.46 20.29
CA LYS A 408 -14.48 -24.22 21.10
C LYS A 408 -13.70 -22.95 20.74
N LEU A 409 -14.13 -22.19 19.72
CA LEU A 409 -13.47 -20.91 19.41
C LEU A 409 -13.72 -19.91 20.53
N ASP A 410 -12.71 -19.10 20.84
CA ASP A 410 -12.86 -17.96 21.74
C ASP A 410 -13.66 -16.84 21.07
N TRP A 411 -14.41 -16.09 21.88
CA TRP A 411 -15.19 -14.94 21.45
C TRP A 411 -14.84 -13.70 22.27
N LEU A 412 -14.87 -12.56 21.60
CA LEU A 412 -14.67 -11.22 22.16
C LEU A 412 -15.93 -10.39 21.86
N ASN A 413 -16.18 -9.37 22.69
CA ASN A 413 -17.37 -8.52 22.66
C ASN A 413 -18.72 -9.25 22.90
N THR A 414 -18.76 -10.58 23.05
CA THR A 414 -19.98 -11.39 23.22
C THR A 414 -19.68 -12.77 23.85
N ALA A 415 -20.72 -13.59 24.07
CA ALA A 415 -20.61 -15.01 24.38
C ALA A 415 -20.82 -15.85 23.09
N PRO A 416 -20.33 -17.10 23.01
CA PRO A 416 -20.32 -17.87 21.77
C PRO A 416 -21.69 -17.99 21.07
N LEU A 417 -21.77 -17.43 19.86
CA LEU A 417 -22.99 -17.34 19.05
C LEU A 417 -23.14 -18.55 18.10
N GLN A 418 -24.40 -18.86 17.76
CA GLN A 418 -24.76 -19.93 16.82
C GLN A 418 -25.75 -19.43 15.75
N PHE A 419 -25.50 -19.77 14.48
CA PHE A 419 -26.38 -19.46 13.36
C PHE A 419 -27.80 -20.02 13.55
N ARG A 420 -27.91 -21.24 14.07
CA ARG A 420 -29.21 -21.91 14.22
C ARG A 420 -30.02 -21.44 15.43
N ARG A 421 -29.44 -20.61 16.32
CA ARG A 421 -30.05 -20.19 17.59
C ARG A 421 -30.06 -18.67 17.78
N ASP A 422 -28.91 -18.01 17.74
CA ASP A 422 -28.75 -16.61 18.19
C ASP A 422 -28.74 -15.62 17.03
N LEU A 423 -28.13 -16.01 15.90
CA LEU A 423 -28.13 -15.21 14.66
C LEU A 423 -29.34 -15.53 13.76
N LYS A 424 -30.13 -16.54 14.13
CA LYS A 424 -31.36 -16.90 13.42
C LYS A 424 -32.30 -15.70 13.40
N GLY A 425 -32.92 -15.43 12.26
CA GLY A 425 -33.78 -14.25 12.09
C GLY A 425 -33.03 -12.95 11.76
N LYS A 426 -31.70 -12.98 11.59
CA LYS A 426 -30.90 -11.76 11.33
C LYS A 426 -30.22 -11.80 9.97
N VAL A 427 -30.05 -10.64 9.35
CA VAL A 427 -29.07 -10.46 8.28
C VAL A 427 -27.70 -10.32 8.94
N VAL A 428 -26.74 -11.17 8.59
CA VAL A 428 -25.39 -11.15 9.19
C VAL A 428 -24.37 -10.78 8.13
N VAL A 429 -23.45 -9.87 8.43
CA VAL A 429 -22.20 -9.71 7.68
C VAL A 429 -21.10 -10.41 8.45
N LEU A 430 -20.52 -11.46 7.87
CA LEU A 430 -19.26 -12.03 8.35
C LEU A 430 -18.13 -11.26 7.71
N ASP A 431 -17.24 -10.69 8.50
CA ASP A 431 -16.00 -10.06 8.03
C ASP A 431 -14.83 -11.01 8.28
N PHE A 432 -14.17 -11.47 7.23
CA PHE A 432 -12.98 -12.31 7.30
C PHE A 432 -11.73 -11.42 7.29
N TRP A 433 -11.23 -11.14 8.49
CA TRP A 433 -10.19 -10.13 8.74
C TRP A 433 -9.02 -10.68 9.55
N THR A 434 -7.91 -9.94 9.58
CA THR A 434 -6.76 -10.18 10.45
C THR A 434 -6.16 -8.81 10.81
N TYR A 435 -5.66 -8.60 12.03
CA TYR A 435 -5.34 -7.25 12.50
C TYR A 435 -3.96 -6.72 12.05
N CYS A 436 -3.10 -7.56 11.47
CA CYS A 436 -1.86 -7.13 10.84
C CYS A 436 -2.10 -6.32 9.56
N CYS A 437 -3.15 -6.67 8.82
CA CYS A 437 -3.36 -6.25 7.44
C CYS A 437 -4.03 -4.87 7.36
N ILE A 438 -3.33 -3.90 6.77
CA ILE A 438 -3.81 -2.53 6.57
C ILE A 438 -5.13 -2.48 5.78
N ASN A 439 -5.31 -3.41 4.84
CA ASN A 439 -6.53 -3.53 4.03
C ASN A 439 -7.76 -3.91 4.89
N CYS A 440 -7.56 -4.67 5.98
CA CYS A 440 -8.62 -4.94 6.96
C CYS A 440 -8.90 -3.71 7.83
N MET A 441 -7.88 -2.93 8.21
CA MET A 441 -8.08 -1.74 9.05
C MET A 441 -8.89 -0.67 8.29
N HIS A 442 -8.62 -0.52 6.99
CA HIS A 442 -9.33 0.39 6.08
C HIS A 442 -10.84 0.14 5.94
N VAL A 443 -11.38 -1.03 6.33
CA VAL A 443 -12.81 -1.35 6.25
C VAL A 443 -13.54 -1.30 7.59
N LEU A 444 -12.84 -1.17 8.72
CA LEU A 444 -13.48 -1.04 10.03
C LEU A 444 -14.43 0.19 10.11
N PRO A 445 -14.11 1.38 9.55
CA PRO A 445 -15.05 2.51 9.49
C PRO A 445 -16.27 2.25 8.59
N ASP A 446 -16.09 1.41 7.55
CA ASP A 446 -17.18 1.04 6.64
C ASP A 446 -18.16 0.05 7.31
N LEU A 447 -17.65 -0.86 8.16
CA LEU A 447 -18.46 -1.74 9.02
C LEU A 447 -19.17 -0.97 10.13
N GLU A 448 -18.45 -0.08 10.82
CA GLU A 448 -19.01 0.72 11.92
C GLU A 448 -20.14 1.66 11.44
N PHE A 449 -20.06 2.15 10.19
CA PHE A 449 -21.16 2.84 9.51
C PHE A 449 -22.41 1.94 9.36
N LEU A 450 -22.25 0.67 8.97
CA LEU A 450 -23.37 -0.27 8.82
C LEU A 450 -23.99 -0.60 10.18
N GLU A 451 -23.16 -0.85 11.21
CA GLU A 451 -23.62 -1.05 12.58
C GLU A 451 -24.45 0.15 13.08
N LYS A 452 -23.95 1.38 12.91
CA LYS A 452 -24.67 2.61 13.27
C LYS A 452 -25.97 2.80 12.48
N LYS A 453 -25.96 2.52 11.17
CA LYS A 453 -27.13 2.70 10.28
C LYS A 453 -28.25 1.69 10.55
N TYR A 454 -27.89 0.47 10.94
CA TYR A 454 -28.83 -0.66 11.10
C TYR A 454 -29.02 -1.09 12.57
N ALA A 455 -28.63 -0.27 13.55
CA ALA A 455 -28.68 -0.58 14.98
C ALA A 455 -30.09 -0.92 15.54
N ASP A 456 -31.16 -0.44 14.90
CA ASP A 456 -32.56 -0.77 15.28
C ASP A 456 -33.16 -1.92 14.44
N LYS A 457 -32.37 -2.51 13.55
CA LYS A 457 -32.79 -3.56 12.61
C LYS A 457 -32.30 -4.94 13.05
N PRO A 458 -32.93 -6.02 12.57
CA PRO A 458 -32.47 -7.40 12.75
C PRO A 458 -31.22 -7.68 11.87
N PHE A 459 -30.14 -6.98 12.19
CA PHE A 459 -28.84 -6.98 11.50
C PHE A 459 -27.70 -7.14 12.53
N THR A 460 -26.57 -7.69 12.11
CA THR A 460 -25.32 -7.66 12.89
C THR A 460 -24.09 -7.90 12.02
N VAL A 461 -22.93 -7.42 12.48
CA VAL A 461 -21.60 -7.79 11.95
C VAL A 461 -20.99 -8.84 12.90
N VAL A 462 -20.26 -9.81 12.36
CA VAL A 462 -19.40 -10.72 13.14
C VAL A 462 -18.02 -10.75 12.49
N GLY A 463 -17.00 -10.28 13.21
CA GLY A 463 -15.61 -10.35 12.77
C GLY A 463 -15.08 -11.77 12.96
N VAL A 464 -14.91 -12.51 11.87
CA VAL A 464 -14.31 -13.85 11.84
C VAL A 464 -12.80 -13.68 11.67
N HIS A 465 -12.12 -13.50 12.79
CA HIS A 465 -10.68 -13.20 12.81
C HIS A 465 -9.88 -14.44 12.37
N SER A 466 -9.34 -14.38 11.16
CA SER A 466 -8.64 -15.46 10.45
C SER A 466 -7.15 -15.13 10.37
N ALA A 467 -6.39 -15.50 11.40
CA ALA A 467 -5.03 -15.04 11.68
C ALA A 467 -3.98 -15.36 10.58
N LYS A 468 -3.36 -14.34 9.96
CA LYS A 468 -2.24 -14.54 9.01
C LYS A 468 -0.98 -15.04 9.73
N PHE A 469 -0.59 -14.37 10.82
CA PHE A 469 0.61 -14.62 11.61
C PHE A 469 0.32 -15.54 12.81
N ASP A 470 1.37 -16.09 13.45
CA ASP A 470 1.20 -17.02 14.58
C ASP A 470 0.82 -16.30 15.89
N ASN A 471 1.29 -15.06 16.10
CA ASN A 471 0.85 -14.19 17.22
C ASN A 471 -0.65 -13.87 17.15
N GLU A 472 -1.17 -13.62 15.95
CA GLU A 472 -2.57 -13.26 15.74
C GLU A 472 -3.57 -14.38 16.10
N LYS A 473 -3.08 -15.58 16.44
CA LYS A 473 -3.90 -16.70 16.94
C LYS A 473 -4.16 -16.60 18.45
N ASP A 474 -3.42 -15.77 19.19
CA ASP A 474 -3.64 -15.54 20.62
C ASP A 474 -4.83 -14.58 20.86
N SER A 475 -5.84 -15.05 21.58
CA SER A 475 -7.03 -14.28 21.94
C SER A 475 -6.73 -13.02 22.77
N GLU A 476 -5.61 -12.94 23.50
CA GLU A 476 -5.16 -11.70 24.16
C GLU A 476 -4.58 -10.68 23.17
N ALA A 477 -3.95 -11.14 22.08
CA ALA A 477 -3.44 -10.28 21.02
C ALA A 477 -4.60 -9.75 20.16
N ILE A 478 -5.57 -10.60 19.81
CA ILE A 478 -6.82 -10.17 19.15
C ILE A 478 -7.61 -9.20 20.06
N ARG A 479 -7.71 -9.46 21.38
CA ARG A 479 -8.32 -8.51 22.33
C ARG A 479 -7.60 -7.17 22.32
N SER A 480 -6.27 -7.18 22.32
CA SER A 480 -5.45 -5.98 22.23
C SER A 480 -5.74 -5.21 20.94
N ALA A 481 -5.91 -5.90 19.80
CA ALA A 481 -6.32 -5.30 18.53
C ALA A 481 -7.76 -4.76 18.55
N VAL A 482 -8.73 -5.47 19.12
CA VAL A 482 -10.12 -5.00 19.31
C VAL A 482 -10.15 -3.70 20.13
N LEU A 483 -9.37 -3.65 21.22
CA LEU A 483 -9.17 -2.45 22.04
C LEU A 483 -8.35 -1.35 21.33
N ARG A 484 -7.51 -1.72 20.37
CA ARG A 484 -6.72 -0.80 19.55
C ARG A 484 -7.59 -0.11 18.50
N TYR A 485 -8.41 -0.85 17.75
CA TYR A 485 -9.19 -0.29 16.65
C TYR A 485 -10.65 0.07 17.03
N ASP A 486 -11.00 -0.04 18.32
CA ASP A 486 -12.31 0.25 18.94
C ASP A 486 -13.50 -0.61 18.44
N ILE A 487 -13.17 -1.79 17.91
CA ILE A 487 -14.11 -2.76 17.33
C ILE A 487 -15.20 -3.11 18.35
N SER A 488 -16.46 -2.92 17.97
CA SER A 488 -17.63 -3.02 18.87
C SER A 488 -18.57 -4.18 18.55
N HIS A 489 -18.50 -4.75 17.34
CA HIS A 489 -19.22 -5.97 16.98
C HIS A 489 -18.62 -7.23 17.64
N PRO A 490 -19.39 -8.32 17.76
CA PRO A 490 -18.88 -9.67 18.03
C PRO A 490 -17.65 -10.03 17.19
N VAL A 491 -16.61 -10.56 17.83
CA VAL A 491 -15.44 -11.13 17.15
C VAL A 491 -15.24 -12.57 17.62
N VAL A 492 -14.92 -13.47 16.69
CA VAL A 492 -14.56 -14.87 16.96
C VAL A 492 -13.14 -15.14 16.49
N ASN A 493 -12.34 -15.83 17.31
CA ASN A 493 -10.99 -16.27 16.95
C ASN A 493 -11.09 -17.55 16.10
N ASP A 494 -11.03 -17.42 14.77
CA ASP A 494 -10.84 -18.51 13.82
C ASP A 494 -9.37 -18.59 13.35
N GLY A 495 -8.43 -18.52 14.31
CA GLY A 495 -6.98 -18.53 14.03
C GLY A 495 -6.44 -19.78 13.33
N ASP A 496 -7.21 -20.88 13.32
CA ASP A 496 -6.95 -22.09 12.51
C ASP A 496 -7.57 -22.01 11.09
N MET A 497 -8.31 -20.94 10.75
CA MET A 497 -9.00 -20.69 9.47
C MET A 497 -10.02 -21.77 9.07
N TYR A 498 -10.84 -22.26 10.00
CA TYR A 498 -11.88 -23.24 9.69
C TYR A 498 -13.01 -22.64 8.84
N MET A 499 -13.63 -21.54 9.29
CA MET A 499 -14.74 -20.89 8.59
C MET A 499 -14.28 -20.33 7.24
N TRP A 500 -13.06 -19.78 7.21
CA TRP A 500 -12.38 -19.33 5.99
C TRP A 500 -12.28 -20.42 4.92
N ARG A 501 -11.85 -21.64 5.31
CA ARG A 501 -11.74 -22.75 4.36
C ARG A 501 -13.10 -23.29 3.94
N GLU A 502 -14.02 -23.53 4.87
CA GLU A 502 -15.35 -24.09 4.55
C GLU A 502 -16.19 -23.16 3.65
N LEU A 503 -16.05 -21.83 3.78
CA LEU A 503 -16.75 -20.86 2.94
C LEU A 503 -16.01 -20.48 1.65
N GLY A 504 -14.81 -21.04 1.39
CA GLY A 504 -14.07 -20.76 0.17
C GLY A 504 -13.48 -19.35 0.09
N ILE A 505 -13.08 -18.78 1.23
CA ILE A 505 -12.40 -17.47 1.30
C ILE A 505 -10.94 -17.60 0.85
N ASN A 506 -10.38 -16.54 0.25
CA ASN A 506 -9.03 -16.51 -0.30
C ASN A 506 -8.29 -15.15 -0.21
N SER A 507 -8.89 -14.12 0.40
CA SER A 507 -8.31 -12.78 0.52
C SER A 507 -8.77 -12.04 1.78
N TRP A 508 -7.93 -11.13 2.28
CA TRP A 508 -8.23 -10.24 3.40
C TRP A 508 -8.43 -8.78 2.91
N PRO A 509 -9.49 -8.07 3.35
CA PRO A 509 -10.70 -8.59 3.99
C PRO A 509 -11.56 -9.37 2.97
N THR A 510 -12.52 -10.17 3.45
CA THR A 510 -13.64 -10.67 2.63
C THR A 510 -14.93 -10.67 3.45
N PHE A 511 -16.00 -10.10 2.89
CA PHE A 511 -17.32 -10.09 3.52
C PHE A 511 -18.18 -11.23 2.97
N ALA A 512 -18.86 -11.98 3.84
CA ALA A 512 -19.94 -12.88 3.47
C ALA A 512 -21.26 -12.38 4.07
N VAL A 513 -22.22 -12.01 3.21
CA VAL A 513 -23.56 -11.58 3.65
C VAL A 513 -24.46 -12.80 3.75
N VAL A 514 -25.08 -13.01 4.90
CA VAL A 514 -25.80 -14.24 5.28
C VAL A 514 -27.26 -13.93 5.61
N SER A 515 -28.17 -14.80 5.18
CA SER A 515 -29.61 -14.67 5.38
C SER A 515 -30.07 -15.07 6.79
N PRO A 516 -31.29 -14.65 7.20
CA PRO A 516 -31.94 -15.07 8.45
C PRO A 516 -32.07 -16.58 8.69
N ASN A 517 -31.88 -17.38 7.64
CA ASN A 517 -31.91 -18.84 7.67
C ASN A 517 -30.51 -19.49 7.54
N GLY A 518 -29.43 -18.70 7.62
CA GLY A 518 -28.05 -19.18 7.55
C GLY A 518 -27.54 -19.48 6.13
N LYS A 519 -28.12 -18.91 5.07
CA LYS A 519 -27.63 -19.08 3.68
C LYS A 519 -26.73 -17.92 3.25
N VAL A 520 -25.64 -18.18 2.55
CA VAL A 520 -24.82 -17.14 1.92
C VAL A 520 -25.63 -16.46 0.80
N ILE A 521 -25.77 -15.15 0.87
CA ILE A 521 -26.40 -14.30 -0.15
C ILE A 521 -25.36 -13.81 -1.15
N ALA A 522 -24.20 -13.35 -0.67
CA ALA A 522 -23.08 -12.94 -1.51
C ALA A 522 -21.76 -13.03 -0.73
N GLN A 523 -20.65 -13.08 -1.47
CA GLN A 523 -19.29 -12.85 -0.97
C GLN A 523 -18.67 -11.68 -1.74
N ILE A 524 -17.96 -10.81 -1.04
CA ILE A 524 -17.34 -9.59 -1.58
C ILE A 524 -15.92 -9.48 -1.00
N ALA A 525 -14.91 -9.53 -1.86
CA ALA A 525 -13.50 -9.52 -1.47
C ALA A 525 -12.87 -8.13 -1.60
N GLY A 526 -11.99 -7.77 -0.66
CA GLY A 526 -11.23 -6.52 -0.70
C GLY A 526 -11.95 -5.29 -0.15
N GLU A 527 -11.30 -4.14 -0.32
CA GLU A 527 -11.70 -2.87 0.28
C GLU A 527 -12.81 -2.09 -0.46
N SER A 528 -13.29 -1.01 0.18
CA SER A 528 -14.05 0.09 -0.46
C SER A 528 -15.45 -0.28 -0.96
N HIS A 529 -15.95 -1.44 -0.55
CA HIS A 529 -17.27 -1.98 -0.89
C HIS A 529 -18.41 -1.51 0.04
N ARG A 530 -18.25 -0.41 0.82
CA ARG A 530 -19.29 0.05 1.76
C ARG A 530 -20.67 0.15 1.14
N LYS A 531 -20.78 0.75 -0.06
CA LYS A 531 -22.08 0.92 -0.72
C LYS A 531 -22.68 -0.42 -1.17
N ASP A 532 -21.85 -1.38 -1.56
CA ASP A 532 -22.32 -2.70 -2.00
C ASP A 532 -22.85 -3.51 -0.81
N LEU A 533 -22.15 -3.45 0.33
CA LEU A 533 -22.63 -3.99 1.59
C LEU A 533 -23.92 -3.29 2.04
N ASP A 534 -23.97 -1.95 1.98
CA ASP A 534 -25.11 -1.14 2.41
C ASP A 534 -26.38 -1.41 1.60
N ASP A 535 -26.27 -1.39 0.27
CA ASP A 535 -27.39 -1.68 -0.64
C ASP A 535 -27.87 -3.14 -0.51
N LEU A 536 -26.96 -4.10 -0.30
CA LEU A 536 -27.29 -5.52 -0.18
C LEU A 536 -27.90 -5.87 1.18
N VAL A 537 -27.42 -5.26 2.28
CA VAL A 537 -28.03 -5.38 3.62
C VAL A 537 -29.42 -4.73 3.61
N ALA A 538 -29.59 -3.56 2.99
CA ALA A 538 -30.91 -2.96 2.78
C ALA A 538 -31.87 -3.91 2.04
N ALA A 539 -31.41 -4.49 0.93
CA ALA A 539 -32.20 -5.41 0.13
C ALA A 539 -32.59 -6.70 0.88
N ALA A 540 -31.66 -7.28 1.64
CA ALA A 540 -31.95 -8.44 2.48
C ALA A 540 -32.99 -8.12 3.56
N LEU A 541 -32.84 -7.01 4.28
CA LEU A 541 -33.80 -6.57 5.30
C LEU A 541 -35.20 -6.32 4.70
N ILE A 542 -35.28 -5.73 3.50
CA ILE A 542 -36.55 -5.53 2.77
C ILE A 542 -37.16 -6.89 2.38
N TYR A 543 -36.40 -7.77 1.72
CA TYR A 543 -36.90 -9.05 1.24
C TYR A 543 -37.39 -9.96 2.37
N TYR A 544 -36.55 -10.21 3.38
CA TYR A 544 -36.89 -11.11 4.49
C TYR A 544 -37.90 -10.48 5.47
N GLY A 545 -37.97 -9.14 5.55
CA GLY A 545 -39.05 -8.42 6.22
C GLY A 545 -40.40 -8.71 5.56
N GLY A 546 -40.48 -8.63 4.23
CA GLY A 546 -41.65 -9.05 3.45
C GLY A 546 -42.01 -10.53 3.56
N LYS A 547 -41.15 -11.38 4.15
CA LYS A 547 -41.44 -12.79 4.49
C LYS A 547 -41.82 -13.01 5.96
N ASN A 548 -41.73 -12.00 6.82
CA ASN A 548 -41.91 -12.10 8.28
C ASN A 548 -41.01 -13.16 8.95
N VAL A 549 -39.77 -13.32 8.48
CA VAL A 549 -38.78 -14.28 9.06
C VAL A 549 -37.69 -13.62 9.90
N LEU A 550 -37.82 -12.32 10.16
CA LEU A 550 -36.82 -11.53 10.89
C LEU A 550 -37.08 -11.47 12.40
N ASP A 551 -36.01 -11.45 13.20
CA ASP A 551 -36.05 -11.39 14.67
C ASP A 551 -35.16 -10.24 15.19
N SER A 552 -35.79 -9.24 15.81
CA SER A 552 -35.14 -8.06 16.39
C SER A 552 -34.61 -8.23 17.81
N THR A 553 -34.71 -9.43 18.41
CA THR A 553 -34.16 -9.74 19.75
C THR A 553 -32.67 -9.40 19.81
N PRO A 554 -32.19 -8.50 20.69
CA PRO A 554 -30.78 -8.10 20.73
C PRO A 554 -29.84 -9.26 21.08
N LEU A 555 -28.61 -9.23 20.55
CA LEU A 555 -27.56 -10.18 20.91
C LEU A 555 -26.96 -9.87 22.30
N PRO A 556 -26.45 -10.88 23.02
CA PRO A 556 -25.78 -10.67 24.31
C PRO A 556 -24.38 -10.06 24.11
N THR A 557 -24.28 -8.73 24.17
CA THR A 557 -23.00 -8.02 24.08
C THR A 557 -22.32 -7.84 25.44
N ARG A 558 -20.98 -7.86 25.43
CA ARG A 558 -20.09 -7.58 26.56
C ARG A 558 -18.78 -7.03 26.00
N LEU A 559 -18.71 -5.73 25.74
CA LEU A 559 -17.59 -5.13 25.00
C LEU A 559 -16.28 -5.20 25.79
N GLU A 560 -15.17 -5.56 25.14
CA GLU A 560 -13.86 -5.67 25.81
C GLU A 560 -13.44 -4.32 26.44
N LYS A 561 -13.77 -3.20 25.78
CA LYS A 561 -13.47 -1.84 26.25
C LYS A 561 -14.15 -1.43 27.55
N ASP A 562 -15.27 -2.08 27.90
CA ASP A 562 -15.95 -1.87 29.18
C ASP A 562 -15.35 -2.74 30.31
N ASN A 563 -14.41 -3.64 29.98
CA ASN A 563 -13.86 -4.64 30.90
C ASN A 563 -12.38 -4.42 31.29
N ASP A 564 -11.64 -3.52 30.63
CA ASP A 564 -10.26 -3.18 31.03
C ASP A 564 -10.11 -1.76 31.62
N PRO A 565 -10.21 -1.60 32.96
CA PRO A 565 -10.03 -0.31 33.62
C PRO A 565 -8.57 0.20 33.59
N ARG A 566 -7.58 -0.62 33.21
CA ARG A 566 -6.17 -0.20 33.15
C ARG A 566 -5.97 0.82 32.03
N LEU A 567 -6.59 0.60 30.88
CA LEU A 567 -6.50 1.49 29.71
C LEU A 567 -7.17 2.85 29.95
N ALA A 568 -8.07 2.98 30.94
CA ALA A 568 -8.67 4.25 31.33
C ALA A 568 -7.85 5.01 32.39
N ALA A 569 -6.91 4.35 33.06
CA ALA A 569 -6.04 4.92 34.11
C ALA A 569 -4.59 5.13 33.65
N SER A 570 -4.16 4.45 32.57
CA SER A 570 -2.80 4.51 32.05
C SER A 570 -2.46 5.89 31.45
N PRO A 571 -1.28 6.48 31.75
CA PRO A 571 -0.85 7.74 31.14
C PRO A 571 -0.71 7.70 29.61
N LEU A 572 -0.44 6.52 29.04
CA LEU A 572 -0.42 6.27 27.59
C LEU A 572 -1.42 5.16 27.22
N LYS A 573 -1.83 5.10 25.97
CA LYS A 573 -2.71 4.06 25.43
C LYS A 573 -2.26 3.70 24.01
N PHE A 574 -1.74 2.48 23.86
CA PHE A 574 -1.13 1.97 22.63
C PHE A 574 -0.17 2.97 21.95
N PRO A 575 0.94 3.36 22.61
CA PRO A 575 1.92 4.27 22.01
C PRO A 575 2.62 3.60 20.81
N GLY A 576 2.66 4.29 19.68
CA GLY A 576 3.12 3.73 18.40
C GLY A 576 4.61 3.91 18.15
N LYS A 577 5.08 5.17 18.09
CA LYS A 577 6.44 5.53 17.67
C LYS A 577 7.09 6.55 18.60
N LEU A 578 8.40 6.69 18.45
CA LEU A 578 9.26 7.54 19.27
C LEU A 578 10.19 8.38 18.38
N ALA A 579 10.48 9.60 18.82
CA ALA A 579 11.60 10.41 18.34
C ALA A 579 12.30 11.09 19.51
N ILE A 580 13.50 11.61 19.32
CA ILE A 580 14.31 12.23 20.39
C ILE A 580 15.00 13.52 19.94
N ASP A 581 15.24 14.40 20.90
CA ASP A 581 16.14 15.54 20.82
C ASP A 581 17.17 15.41 21.95
N THR A 582 18.32 14.85 21.64
CA THR A 582 19.40 14.62 22.62
C THR A 582 20.05 15.91 23.11
N LEU A 583 19.98 17.00 22.33
CA LEU A 583 20.59 18.29 22.69
C LEU A 583 19.75 19.05 23.71
N ASN A 584 18.43 19.00 23.58
CA ASN A 584 17.49 19.63 24.51
C ASN A 584 16.86 18.65 25.52
N ASN A 585 17.41 17.43 25.62
CA ASN A 585 16.97 16.39 26.55
C ASN A 585 15.47 16.03 26.42
N ARG A 586 14.94 15.81 25.20
CA ARG A 586 13.52 15.48 24.97
C ARG A 586 13.30 14.11 24.33
N LEU A 587 12.23 13.43 24.76
CA LEU A 587 11.61 12.26 24.14
C LEU A 587 10.20 12.65 23.65
N PHE A 588 9.96 12.47 22.35
CA PHE A 588 8.65 12.63 21.71
C PHE A 588 8.00 11.25 21.57
N ILE A 589 6.73 11.15 21.98
CA ILE A 589 5.95 9.91 22.03
C ILE A 589 4.64 10.14 21.26
N SER A 590 4.33 9.30 20.27
CA SER A 590 2.97 9.27 19.71
C SER A 590 2.08 8.36 20.58
N ASP A 591 1.21 8.99 21.37
CA ASP A 591 0.27 8.33 22.28
C ASP A 591 -1.00 7.99 21.48
N SER A 592 -0.85 7.03 20.56
CA SER A 592 -1.70 6.91 19.37
C SER A 592 -3.19 6.80 19.69
N ASN A 593 -3.57 5.96 20.66
CA ASN A 593 -4.99 5.78 21.02
C ASN A 593 -5.51 6.78 22.07
N HIS A 594 -4.70 7.77 22.41
CA HIS A 594 -5.11 9.05 22.98
C HIS A 594 -5.01 10.20 21.96
N ASN A 595 -4.81 9.92 20.66
CA ASN A 595 -4.87 10.90 19.57
C ASN A 595 -4.03 12.17 19.77
N ARG A 596 -2.86 12.03 20.41
CA ARG A 596 -2.00 13.14 20.85
C ARG A 596 -0.52 12.81 20.75
N ILE A 597 0.31 13.84 20.73
CA ILE A 597 1.76 13.72 20.92
C ILE A 597 2.11 14.17 22.33
N ILE A 598 2.90 13.37 23.04
CA ILE A 598 3.43 13.67 24.37
C ILE A 598 4.93 13.94 24.26
N VAL A 599 5.39 14.99 24.94
CA VAL A 599 6.80 15.34 25.06
C VAL A 599 7.20 15.23 26.53
N THR A 600 8.24 14.45 26.77
CA THR A 600 8.88 14.24 28.08
C THR A 600 10.37 14.54 27.97
N ASP A 601 11.07 14.62 29.09
CA ASP A 601 12.52 14.50 29.09
C ASP A 601 12.99 13.04 29.00
N LEU A 602 14.31 12.82 28.81
CA LEU A 602 14.85 11.46 28.67
C LEU A 602 14.80 10.62 29.97
N ASP A 603 14.28 11.14 31.08
CA ASP A 603 14.01 10.42 32.34
C ASP A 603 12.51 10.37 32.69
N GLY A 604 11.64 10.77 31.76
CA GLY A 604 10.19 10.61 31.82
C GLY A 604 9.42 11.78 32.42
N ASN A 605 10.05 12.91 32.74
CA ASN A 605 9.34 14.09 33.25
C ASN A 605 8.57 14.80 32.14
N PHE A 606 7.29 15.11 32.35
CA PHE A 606 6.44 15.79 31.37
C PHE A 606 6.93 17.21 31.03
N ILE A 607 6.91 17.54 29.74
CA ILE A 607 7.25 18.87 29.20
C ILE A 607 6.01 19.54 28.59
N VAL A 608 5.40 18.91 27.57
CA VAL A 608 4.24 19.46 26.85
C VAL A 608 3.43 18.36 26.15
N GLN A 609 2.15 18.62 25.90
CA GLN A 609 1.23 17.79 25.12
C GLN A 609 0.76 18.59 23.89
N ILE A 610 0.60 17.91 22.75
CA ILE A 610 0.03 18.48 21.53
C ILE A 610 -1.21 17.66 21.15
N GLY A 611 -2.36 18.33 21.03
CA GLY A 611 -3.69 17.73 20.92
C GLY A 611 -4.32 17.55 22.32
N SER A 612 -5.14 18.51 22.77
CA SER A 612 -5.59 18.57 24.17
C SER A 612 -6.68 17.55 24.55
N THR A 613 -7.63 17.27 23.65
CA THR A 613 -8.90 16.62 24.04
C THR A 613 -8.86 15.10 24.11
N GLY A 614 -7.85 14.47 23.51
CA GLY A 614 -7.75 13.01 23.35
C GLY A 614 -8.74 12.40 22.34
N GLU A 615 -9.60 13.23 21.74
CA GLU A 615 -10.56 12.82 20.72
C GLU A 615 -9.87 12.67 19.37
N GLU A 616 -10.38 11.75 18.55
CA GLU A 616 -10.03 11.66 17.13
C GLU A 616 -10.41 12.95 16.39
N GLY A 617 -9.60 13.34 15.41
CA GLY A 617 -9.96 14.42 14.50
C GLY A 617 -8.80 14.92 13.64
N PHE A 618 -9.14 15.79 12.70
CA PHE A 618 -8.20 16.37 11.75
C PHE A 618 -8.27 17.89 11.82
N ARG A 619 -7.65 18.47 12.86
CA ARG A 619 -7.58 19.92 13.05
C ARG A 619 -6.13 20.38 13.17
N ASP A 620 -5.80 21.40 12.38
CA ASP A 620 -4.65 22.28 12.56
C ASP A 620 -5.01 23.39 13.58
N GLY A 621 -4.02 24.09 14.13
CA GLY A 621 -4.24 25.16 15.11
C GLY A 621 -3.13 25.27 16.15
N SER A 622 -3.47 25.77 17.35
CA SER A 622 -2.57 25.72 18.51
C SER A 622 -2.34 24.28 18.99
N PHE A 623 -1.36 24.07 19.88
CA PHE A 623 -1.21 22.79 20.57
C PHE A 623 -2.45 22.34 21.36
N GLU A 624 -3.35 23.26 21.75
CA GLU A 624 -4.61 22.93 22.42
C GLU A 624 -5.73 22.57 21.43
N ASP A 625 -5.88 23.32 20.34
CA ASP A 625 -6.97 23.18 19.35
C ASP A 625 -6.82 21.97 18.42
N ALA A 626 -5.55 21.62 18.13
CA ALA A 626 -5.18 20.59 17.18
C ALA A 626 -5.75 19.20 17.54
N ALA A 627 -5.93 18.37 16.52
CA ALA A 627 -6.37 16.98 16.67
C ALA A 627 -5.64 16.08 15.66
N PHE A 628 -5.44 14.83 16.08
CA PHE A 628 -4.83 13.74 15.31
C PHE A 628 -5.78 12.54 15.28
N ASN A 629 -5.47 11.52 14.48
CA ASN A 629 -6.20 10.25 14.49
C ASN A 629 -5.21 9.09 14.39
N ARG A 630 -4.99 8.41 15.52
CA ARG A 630 -3.98 7.35 15.74
C ARG A 630 -2.58 7.66 15.18
N PRO A 631 -1.97 8.82 15.50
CA PRO A 631 -0.66 9.19 14.97
C PRO A 631 0.40 8.13 15.27
N GLN A 632 1.24 7.83 14.28
CA GLN A 632 2.34 6.87 14.36
C GLN A 632 3.69 7.61 14.24
N GLY A 633 4.38 7.49 13.10
CA GLY A 633 5.75 7.97 12.85
C GLY A 633 6.06 9.40 13.30
N LEU A 634 7.29 9.59 13.78
CA LEU A 634 7.79 10.86 14.31
C LEU A 634 9.21 11.15 13.77
N ALA A 635 9.43 12.32 13.18
CA ALA A 635 10.76 12.72 12.69
C ALA A 635 11.11 14.16 13.10
N TYR A 636 12.17 14.33 13.90
CA TYR A 636 12.54 15.63 14.47
C TYR A 636 13.61 16.38 13.65
N ASN A 637 13.37 17.67 13.43
CA ASN A 637 14.22 18.62 12.71
C ASN A 637 14.86 19.62 13.69
N ALA A 638 15.99 19.22 14.28
CA ALA A 638 16.72 20.02 15.28
C ALA A 638 17.17 21.42 14.82
N LYS A 639 17.29 21.64 13.50
CA LYS A 639 17.66 22.94 12.92
C LYS A 639 16.52 23.96 12.97
N LYS A 640 15.26 23.50 12.89
CA LYS A 640 14.06 24.35 12.88
C LYS A 640 13.22 24.24 14.17
N ASN A 641 13.56 23.31 15.07
CA ASN A 641 12.74 22.93 16.24
C ASN A 641 11.32 22.49 15.81
N ILE A 642 11.26 21.65 14.78
CA ILE A 642 10.04 21.13 14.16
C ILE A 642 9.99 19.61 14.31
N LEU A 643 8.83 19.04 14.60
CA LEU A 643 8.57 17.60 14.59
C LEU A 643 7.53 17.26 13.52
N TYR A 644 7.93 16.45 12.54
CA TYR A 644 7.00 15.87 11.58
C TYR A 644 6.27 14.68 12.20
N VAL A 645 5.00 14.49 11.82
CA VAL A 645 4.13 13.42 12.34
C VAL A 645 3.41 12.72 11.18
N ALA A 646 3.48 11.38 11.15
CA ALA A 646 2.61 10.55 10.33
C ALA A 646 1.28 10.32 11.07
N ASP A 647 0.20 10.90 10.55
CA ASP A 647 -1.11 10.95 11.19
C ASP A 647 -2.04 9.97 10.45
N THR A 648 -1.96 8.71 10.87
CA THR A 648 -2.19 7.55 10.00
C THR A 648 -3.64 7.39 9.54
N GLU A 649 -4.61 7.49 10.45
CA GLU A 649 -6.04 7.34 10.11
C GLU A 649 -6.66 8.64 9.57
N ASN A 650 -5.96 9.78 9.69
CA ASN A 650 -6.23 10.98 8.91
C ASN A 650 -5.59 10.91 7.51
N HIS A 651 -4.81 9.86 7.25
CA HIS A 651 -3.98 9.65 6.06
C HIS A 651 -3.19 10.91 5.67
N ALA A 652 -2.50 11.50 6.66
CA ALA A 652 -1.89 12.82 6.56
C ALA A 652 -0.44 12.87 7.08
N LEU A 653 0.32 13.85 6.57
CA LEU A 653 1.59 14.28 7.12
C LEU A 653 1.40 15.64 7.79
N ARG A 654 1.72 15.75 9.08
CA ARG A 654 1.56 16.97 9.89
C ARG A 654 2.92 17.52 10.31
N GLU A 655 2.97 18.82 10.56
CA GLU A 655 4.09 19.53 11.17
C GLU A 655 3.69 20.04 12.55
N ILE A 656 4.53 19.81 13.57
CA ILE A 656 4.44 20.43 14.89
C ILE A 656 5.61 21.40 15.03
N ASP A 657 5.29 22.68 15.13
CA ASP A 657 6.23 23.79 15.21
C ASP A 657 6.33 24.26 16.67
N PHE A 658 7.45 23.94 17.33
CA PHE A 658 7.73 24.32 18.73
C PHE A 658 8.32 25.73 18.88
N VAL A 659 8.37 26.54 17.81
CA VAL A 659 8.73 27.97 17.89
C VAL A 659 7.47 28.83 17.91
N ASN A 660 6.43 28.42 17.18
CA ASN A 660 5.16 29.13 17.08
C ASN A 660 3.97 28.38 17.73
N GLU A 661 4.25 27.30 18.48
CA GLU A 661 3.30 26.48 19.27
C GLU A 661 2.05 26.02 18.49
N ARG A 662 2.27 25.59 17.25
CA ARG A 662 1.22 25.32 16.25
C ARG A 662 1.39 23.99 15.53
N VAL A 663 0.28 23.47 15.00
CA VAL A 663 0.21 22.27 14.16
C VAL A 663 -0.36 22.62 12.79
N GLU A 664 0.28 22.17 11.72
CA GLU A 664 -0.16 22.38 10.33
C GLU A 664 -0.15 21.07 9.52
N THR A 665 -1.05 20.94 8.54
CA THR A 665 -1.06 19.81 7.61
C THR A 665 -0.18 20.08 6.39
N LEU A 666 0.85 19.26 6.21
CA LEU A 666 1.77 19.34 5.06
C LEU A 666 1.26 18.59 3.83
N ALA A 667 0.60 17.44 4.02
CA ALA A 667 0.03 16.62 2.95
C ALA A 667 -1.11 15.72 3.48
N GLY A 668 -1.97 15.24 2.60
CA GLY A 668 -3.24 14.59 2.98
C GLY A 668 -4.34 15.60 3.32
N ASN A 669 -5.52 15.08 3.72
CA ASN A 669 -6.74 15.89 3.92
C ASN A 669 -7.79 15.27 4.88
N GLY A 670 -7.47 14.18 5.60
CA GLY A 670 -8.44 13.45 6.42
C GLY A 670 -9.24 12.36 5.69
N THR A 671 -8.90 11.98 4.45
CA THR A 671 -9.58 10.90 3.71
C THR A 671 -8.59 9.97 2.99
N LYS A 672 -8.86 8.66 3.01
CA LYS A 672 -8.03 7.61 2.40
C LYS A 672 -7.80 7.83 0.90
N GLY A 673 -6.53 7.87 0.49
CA GLY A 673 -6.14 8.11 -0.90
C GLY A 673 -5.95 6.87 -1.76
N SER A 674 -6.10 7.06 -3.07
CA SER A 674 -5.85 6.03 -4.11
C SER A 674 -4.80 6.47 -5.15
N ASP A 675 -3.90 7.39 -4.78
CA ASP A 675 -2.81 7.85 -5.63
C ASP A 675 -1.61 6.90 -5.54
N TYR A 676 -1.07 6.46 -6.67
CA TYR A 676 0.15 5.63 -6.71
C TYR A 676 1.33 6.38 -7.37
N GLN A 677 1.26 7.72 -7.45
CA GLN A 677 2.26 8.59 -8.10
C GLN A 677 2.55 9.88 -7.31
N GLY A 678 1.51 10.64 -6.95
CA GLY A 678 1.62 11.97 -6.33
C GLY A 678 2.08 13.07 -7.30
N GLY A 679 3.05 13.87 -6.85
CA GLY A 679 3.65 14.96 -7.64
C GLY A 679 3.01 16.33 -7.45
N ARG A 680 2.13 16.50 -6.45
CA ARG A 680 1.42 17.75 -6.15
C ARG A 680 1.89 18.37 -4.83
N LYS A 681 1.61 19.67 -4.66
CA LYS A 681 1.99 20.46 -3.47
C LYS A 681 0.88 20.49 -2.43
N GLY A 682 1.22 20.29 -1.16
CA GLY A 682 0.36 20.58 -0.01
C GLY A 682 -1.01 19.88 -0.01
N THR A 683 -1.95 20.43 0.76
CA THR A 683 -3.39 20.07 0.72
C THR A 683 -4.05 20.35 -0.64
N SER A 684 -3.41 21.11 -1.54
CA SER A 684 -3.79 21.32 -2.94
C SER A 684 -3.73 20.05 -3.81
N GLN A 685 -3.35 18.90 -3.26
CA GLN A 685 -3.76 17.60 -3.80
C GLN A 685 -5.29 17.52 -4.04
N ALA A 686 -6.11 18.22 -3.23
CA ALA A 686 -7.57 18.10 -3.19
C ALA A 686 -8.40 19.29 -3.73
N ARG A 687 -7.82 20.46 -4.12
CA ARG A 687 -8.63 21.65 -4.49
C ARG A 687 -8.16 22.44 -5.73
N ASN A 688 -9.12 22.62 -6.65
CA ASN A 688 -9.29 23.71 -7.62
C ASN A 688 -8.27 23.93 -8.75
N LEU A 689 -8.57 23.39 -9.95
CA LEU A 689 -8.78 24.24 -11.14
C LEU A 689 -9.61 23.56 -12.26
N ILE A 690 -10.90 23.28 -12.01
CA ILE A 690 -11.85 22.85 -13.07
C ILE A 690 -13.14 23.70 -12.95
N PRO A 691 -13.67 24.29 -14.06
CA PRO A 691 -14.94 25.01 -14.04
C PRO A 691 -16.13 24.14 -13.61
N ARG A 692 -17.13 24.76 -12.99
CA ARG A 692 -18.29 24.12 -12.32
C ARG A 692 -19.11 23.13 -13.17
N MET A 693 -18.94 23.11 -14.51
CA MET A 693 -19.66 22.22 -15.43
C MET A 693 -19.19 20.75 -15.37
N PHE A 694 -17.98 20.46 -14.88
CA PHE A 694 -17.37 19.12 -14.91
C PHE A 694 -17.38 18.36 -13.56
N LEU A 695 -18.05 18.90 -12.54
CA LEU A 695 -17.89 18.50 -11.13
C LEU A 695 -18.43 17.09 -10.76
N ILE A 696 -19.06 16.37 -11.69
CA ILE A 696 -19.79 15.12 -11.42
C ILE A 696 -18.96 13.86 -11.70
N ILE A 697 -17.92 13.91 -12.55
CA ILE A 697 -17.31 12.70 -13.15
C ILE A 697 -15.91 12.35 -12.61
N LEU A 698 -15.18 13.28 -11.96
CA LEU A 698 -13.81 13.03 -11.48
C LEU A 698 -13.69 12.99 -9.94
N ARG A 699 -13.96 11.82 -9.35
CA ARG A 699 -13.57 11.46 -7.97
C ARG A 699 -12.12 10.93 -7.88
N ASP A 700 -11.19 11.56 -8.59
CA ASP A 700 -9.76 11.25 -8.53
C ASP A 700 -9.12 11.95 -7.31
N GLN A 701 -9.36 11.39 -6.11
CA GLN A 701 -8.83 11.92 -4.85
C GLN A 701 -7.38 11.47 -4.63
N ARG A 702 -6.48 12.24 -5.24
CA ARG A 702 -5.03 12.03 -5.22
C ARG A 702 -4.40 12.35 -3.87
N LEU A 703 -4.39 11.38 -2.95
CA LEU A 703 -4.02 11.56 -1.54
C LEU A 703 -3.13 10.41 -1.05
N LEU A 704 -2.57 10.59 0.15
CA LEU A 704 -1.78 9.56 0.85
C LEU A 704 -2.70 8.43 1.34
N ASN A 705 -2.14 7.24 1.58
CA ASN A 705 -2.86 6.12 2.18
C ASN A 705 -2.08 5.53 3.37
N SER A 706 -2.52 5.90 4.57
CA SER A 706 -2.03 5.35 5.84
C SER A 706 -0.50 5.46 6.00
N PRO A 707 0.06 6.69 6.10
CA PRO A 707 1.46 6.91 6.40
C PRO A 707 1.75 6.41 7.82
N TRP A 708 2.77 5.55 7.97
CA TRP A 708 2.98 4.78 9.20
C TRP A 708 4.27 5.16 9.93
N ASP A 709 5.36 5.40 9.19
CA ASP A 709 6.61 5.88 9.78
C ASP A 709 7.33 6.88 8.88
N ILE A 710 8.19 7.71 9.46
CA ILE A 710 8.83 8.83 8.76
C ILE A 710 10.26 9.08 9.23
N CYS A 711 11.12 9.56 8.33
CA CYS A 711 12.45 10.04 8.67
C CYS A 711 12.81 11.33 7.90
N TYR A 712 13.49 12.26 8.57
CA TYR A 712 13.88 13.55 8.01
C TYR A 712 15.35 13.56 7.55
N GLU A 713 15.58 13.89 6.29
CA GLU A 713 16.89 13.99 5.64
C GLU A 713 17.32 15.47 5.56
N PRO A 714 18.32 15.91 6.36
CA PRO A 714 18.57 17.32 6.64
C PRO A 714 19.35 18.08 5.56
N VAL A 715 19.93 17.41 4.56
CA VAL A 715 20.77 18.01 3.50
C VAL A 715 19.94 18.41 2.29
N LYS A 716 19.00 17.55 1.85
CA LYS A 716 18.01 17.90 0.79
C LYS A 716 16.72 18.50 1.37
N GLU A 717 16.62 18.62 2.70
CA GLU A 717 15.41 18.96 3.48
C GLU A 717 14.16 18.18 3.02
N LYS A 718 14.26 16.84 3.05
CA LYS A 718 13.15 15.92 2.71
C LYS A 718 12.63 15.15 3.92
N VAL A 719 11.35 14.83 3.93
CA VAL A 719 10.78 13.78 4.79
C VAL A 719 10.46 12.58 3.91
N TYR A 720 11.06 11.43 4.20
CA TYR A 720 10.66 10.15 3.59
C TYR A 720 9.58 9.50 4.45
N VAL A 721 8.59 8.88 3.80
CA VAL A 721 7.38 8.33 4.44
C VAL A 721 7.19 6.87 4.05
N ALA A 722 7.11 5.99 5.04
CA ALA A 722 6.66 4.62 4.87
C ALA A 722 5.12 4.60 4.73
N MET A 723 4.63 4.36 3.51
CA MET A 723 3.22 4.45 3.15
C MET A 723 2.60 3.05 3.14
N ALA A 724 2.10 2.63 4.30
CA ALA A 724 1.67 1.25 4.53
C ALA A 724 0.55 0.82 3.58
N GLY A 725 -0.49 1.66 3.42
CA GLY A 725 -1.68 1.39 2.62
C GLY A 725 -1.51 1.55 1.10
N GLN A 726 -0.34 1.95 0.62
CA GLN A 726 0.02 1.96 -0.81
C GLN A 726 1.25 1.08 -1.10
N HIS A 727 1.77 0.39 -0.09
CA HIS A 727 2.96 -0.48 -0.16
C HIS A 727 4.15 0.22 -0.87
N GLN A 728 4.41 1.46 -0.45
CA GLN A 728 5.35 2.38 -1.09
C GLN A 728 6.16 3.18 -0.07
N ILE A 729 7.31 3.68 -0.51
CA ILE A 729 8.04 4.75 0.18
C ILE A 729 7.85 6.04 -0.61
N TRP A 730 7.33 7.07 0.06
CA TRP A 730 7.06 8.39 -0.50
C TRP A 730 8.12 9.41 -0.03
N GLU A 731 8.24 10.53 -0.75
CA GLU A 731 8.98 11.71 -0.30
C GLU A 731 8.11 12.97 -0.29
N TYR A 732 8.29 13.78 0.76
CA TYR A 732 7.84 15.16 0.87
C TYR A 732 9.08 16.07 0.86
N ASN A 733 9.10 17.08 -0.02
CA ASN A 733 10.17 18.08 -0.07
C ASN A 733 9.76 19.34 0.71
N VAL A 734 10.45 19.65 1.81
CA VAL A 734 10.12 20.79 2.68
C VAL A 734 10.37 22.15 2.00
N LEU A 735 11.20 22.20 0.95
CA LEU A 735 11.54 23.44 0.24
C LEU A 735 10.49 23.88 -0.79
N ASP A 736 9.73 22.93 -1.37
CA ASP A 736 8.72 23.23 -2.39
C ASP A 736 7.31 22.71 -2.05
N GLY A 737 7.16 21.89 -1.01
CA GLY A 737 5.91 21.31 -0.54
C GLY A 737 5.37 20.15 -1.39
N VAL A 738 6.14 19.61 -2.35
CA VAL A 738 5.71 18.51 -3.22
C VAL A 738 5.77 17.18 -2.48
N THR A 739 4.69 16.39 -2.61
CA THR A 739 4.57 15.02 -2.08
C THR A 739 4.41 14.03 -3.23
N LYS A 740 5.21 12.96 -3.27
CA LYS A 740 5.17 11.94 -4.36
C LYS A 740 5.78 10.60 -3.93
N VAL A 741 5.57 9.57 -4.74
CA VAL A 741 6.29 8.29 -4.61
C VAL A 741 7.80 8.50 -4.82
N PHE A 742 8.61 7.83 -3.99
CA PHE A 742 10.05 7.71 -4.15
C PHE A 742 10.48 6.29 -4.56
N SER A 743 9.88 5.25 -3.95
CA SER A 743 10.13 3.84 -4.28
C SER A 743 8.89 2.97 -4.06
N GLY A 744 8.77 1.87 -4.81
CA GLY A 744 7.63 0.96 -4.78
C GLY A 744 6.66 1.19 -5.94
N ASN A 745 6.28 0.11 -6.62
CA ASN A 745 5.33 0.12 -7.74
C ASN A 745 3.85 -0.03 -7.33
N GLY A 746 3.55 -0.12 -6.03
CA GLY A 746 2.18 -0.20 -5.49
C GLY A 746 1.63 -1.62 -5.29
N TYR A 747 2.31 -2.66 -5.79
CA TYR A 747 1.94 -4.05 -5.48
C TYR A 747 2.46 -4.48 -4.10
N GLU A 748 1.67 -5.26 -3.37
CA GLU A 748 2.07 -5.90 -2.12
C GLU A 748 2.96 -7.14 -2.39
N ARG A 749 4.30 -6.97 -2.42
CA ARG A 749 5.27 -8.07 -2.66
C ARG A 749 6.63 -7.79 -2.01
N ASN A 750 7.37 -8.85 -1.65
CA ASN A 750 8.78 -8.79 -1.26
C ASN A 750 9.73 -8.63 -2.47
N LEU A 751 9.37 -7.83 -3.48
CA LEU A 751 10.14 -7.70 -4.71
C LEU A 751 11.24 -6.64 -4.57
N ASN A 752 12.49 -7.09 -4.57
CA ASN A 752 13.67 -6.24 -4.52
C ASN A 752 14.18 -5.96 -5.95
N GLY A 753 14.55 -4.72 -6.26
CA GLY A 753 14.91 -4.29 -7.61
C GLY A 753 15.77 -3.02 -7.63
N SER A 754 16.43 -2.75 -8.75
CA SER A 754 17.40 -1.65 -8.89
C SER A 754 16.79 -0.25 -9.07
N THR A 755 15.46 -0.15 -9.15
CA THR A 755 14.71 1.09 -9.39
C THR A 755 13.41 1.13 -8.58
N PRO A 756 12.72 2.30 -8.49
CA PRO A 756 11.41 2.43 -7.85
C PRO A 756 10.36 1.49 -8.43
N GLN A 757 10.35 1.32 -9.75
CA GLN A 757 9.34 0.55 -10.49
C GLN A 757 9.60 -0.96 -10.45
N THR A 758 10.87 -1.37 -10.30
CA THR A 758 11.26 -2.78 -10.09
C THR A 758 11.25 -3.20 -8.61
N THR A 759 10.96 -2.25 -7.71
CA THR A 759 10.73 -2.51 -6.29
C THR A 759 9.24 -2.60 -6.01
N SER A 760 8.85 -3.57 -5.18
CA SER A 760 7.58 -3.61 -4.45
C SER A 760 7.88 -3.71 -2.96
N PHE A 761 6.97 -3.25 -2.10
CA PHE A 761 7.02 -3.46 -0.65
C PHE A 761 5.78 -4.24 -0.22
N ALA A 762 5.70 -4.65 1.04
CA ALA A 762 4.53 -5.28 1.63
C ALA A 762 4.28 -4.64 3.00
N GLN A 763 3.44 -3.59 2.99
CA GLN A 763 3.12 -2.77 4.16
C GLN A 763 4.37 -2.27 4.93
N PRO A 764 5.13 -1.32 4.36
CA PRO A 764 6.27 -0.73 5.05
C PRO A 764 5.79 0.11 6.24
N SER A 765 6.17 -0.28 7.45
CA SER A 765 5.72 0.35 8.71
C SER A 765 6.85 0.89 9.59
N GLY A 766 8.10 0.81 9.14
CA GLY A 766 9.25 1.44 9.79
C GLY A 766 10.27 1.98 8.79
N ILE A 767 10.87 3.13 9.07
CA ILE A 767 11.92 3.73 8.21
C ILE A 767 12.99 4.48 9.02
N SER A 768 14.27 4.26 8.69
CA SER A 768 15.39 4.94 9.36
C SER A 768 16.56 5.21 8.41
N LEU A 769 17.16 6.40 8.47
CA LEU A 769 18.28 6.79 7.59
C LEU A 769 19.62 6.19 8.06
N GLY A 770 20.45 5.76 7.12
CA GLY A 770 21.85 5.41 7.40
C GLY A 770 22.72 6.65 7.69
N PRO A 771 23.81 6.52 8.48
CA PRO A 771 24.60 7.68 8.93
C PRO A 771 25.27 8.51 7.82
N ASP A 772 25.41 7.96 6.61
CA ASP A 772 25.98 8.63 5.45
C ASP A 772 24.93 9.19 4.46
N LEU A 773 23.64 9.04 4.79
CA LEU A 773 22.48 9.49 4.01
C LEU A 773 22.40 8.93 2.58
N LYS A 774 23.05 7.79 2.31
CA LYS A 774 22.94 7.06 1.03
C LYS A 774 21.88 5.97 1.03
N GLU A 775 21.64 5.32 2.17
CA GLU A 775 20.59 4.30 2.32
C GLU A 775 19.57 4.71 3.40
N ALA A 776 18.33 4.25 3.23
CA ALA A 776 17.35 4.11 4.30
C ALA A 776 17.08 2.63 4.55
N TYR A 777 16.76 2.28 5.79
CA TYR A 777 16.41 0.93 6.20
C TYR A 777 14.91 0.86 6.46
N ILE A 778 14.24 -0.09 5.83
CA ILE A 778 12.79 -0.28 5.84
C ILE A 778 12.46 -1.54 6.65
N ALA A 779 11.50 -1.44 7.57
CA ALA A 779 10.79 -2.58 8.13
C ALA A 779 9.54 -2.82 7.27
N ASP A 780 9.54 -3.96 6.56
CA ASP A 780 8.59 -4.32 5.52
C ASP A 780 7.69 -5.44 6.09
N SER A 781 6.60 -5.04 6.74
CA SER A 781 6.00 -5.82 7.84
C SER A 781 5.23 -7.05 7.35
N GLU A 782 4.44 -6.91 6.28
CA GLU A 782 3.67 -8.03 5.72
C GLU A 782 4.54 -9.03 4.95
N SER A 783 5.75 -8.64 4.52
CA SER A 783 6.80 -9.57 4.04
C SER A 783 7.66 -10.14 5.16
N SER A 784 7.55 -9.59 6.37
CA SER A 784 8.42 -9.89 7.52
C SER A 784 9.91 -9.83 7.17
N SER A 785 10.32 -8.73 6.53
CA SER A 785 11.70 -8.50 6.10
C SER A 785 12.23 -7.11 6.47
N ILE A 786 13.56 -7.00 6.54
CA ILE A 786 14.29 -5.74 6.66
C ILE A 786 15.07 -5.51 5.37
N ARG A 787 14.94 -4.31 4.80
CA ARG A 787 15.43 -3.98 3.46
C ARG A 787 16.22 -2.69 3.49
N ALA A 788 17.27 -2.59 2.68
CA ALA A 788 17.95 -1.33 2.43
C ALA A 788 17.44 -0.73 1.12
N LEU A 789 17.06 0.55 1.16
CA LEU A 789 16.60 1.38 0.07
C LEU A 789 17.69 2.40 -0.26
N ASP A 790 18.19 2.39 -1.49
CA ASP A 790 19.20 3.33 -1.96
C ASP A 790 18.54 4.69 -2.30
N LEU A 791 19.03 5.77 -1.68
CA LEU A 791 18.46 7.12 -1.73
C LEU A 791 18.95 7.96 -2.92
N GLN A 792 19.68 7.34 -3.86
CA GLN A 792 20.08 7.93 -5.14
C GLN A 792 19.28 7.35 -6.31
N THR A 793 19.07 6.03 -6.31
CA THR A 793 18.41 5.24 -7.35
C THR A 793 16.93 4.99 -7.04
N GLY A 794 16.56 4.90 -5.76
CA GLY A 794 15.25 4.42 -5.32
C GLY A 794 15.06 2.90 -5.43
N GLY A 795 16.13 2.14 -5.72
CA GLY A 795 16.14 0.67 -5.70
C GLY A 795 16.29 0.10 -4.29
N SER A 796 15.90 -1.17 -4.11
CA SER A 796 15.91 -1.87 -2.83
C SER A 796 16.64 -3.22 -2.86
N ARG A 797 17.21 -3.61 -1.71
CA ARG A 797 17.92 -4.88 -1.50
C ARG A 797 17.59 -5.50 -0.13
N LEU A 798 17.45 -6.81 -0.09
CA LEU A 798 17.16 -7.54 1.15
C LEU A 798 18.35 -7.52 2.12
N LEU A 799 18.11 -7.18 3.39
CA LEU A 799 19.07 -7.34 4.49
C LEU A 799 18.81 -8.62 5.29
N ALA A 800 17.57 -8.84 5.74
CA ALA A 800 17.18 -10.01 6.54
C ALA A 800 15.67 -10.32 6.41
N GLY A 801 15.26 -11.54 6.75
CA GLY A 801 13.84 -11.94 6.73
C GLY A 801 13.26 -12.22 5.33
N GLY A 802 11.95 -12.48 5.27
CA GLY A 802 11.18 -12.71 4.05
C GLY A 802 11.61 -13.88 3.15
N ASP A 803 10.92 -14.06 2.02
CA ASP A 803 11.30 -15.00 0.96
C ASP A 803 12.18 -14.31 -0.11
N PRO A 804 13.43 -14.77 -0.33
CA PRO A 804 14.34 -14.17 -1.32
C PRO A 804 14.15 -14.71 -2.75
N TYR A 805 13.26 -15.69 -2.96
CA TYR A 805 13.05 -16.39 -4.23
C TYR A 805 11.67 -16.13 -4.82
N PHE A 806 10.62 -16.13 -3.98
CA PHE A 806 9.23 -15.91 -4.40
C PHE A 806 8.72 -14.60 -3.80
N SER A 807 8.66 -13.53 -4.62
CA SER A 807 8.30 -12.19 -4.14
C SER A 807 6.86 -12.10 -3.61
N GLU A 808 6.01 -13.00 -4.11
CA GLU A 808 4.61 -13.21 -3.78
C GLU A 808 4.43 -13.96 -2.44
N ASN A 809 5.49 -14.58 -1.88
CA ASN A 809 5.41 -15.35 -0.64
C ASN A 809 5.51 -14.44 0.61
N LEU A 810 4.38 -13.84 0.98
CA LEU A 810 4.22 -13.04 2.19
C LEU A 810 3.99 -13.89 3.46
N PHE A 811 4.29 -15.20 3.44
CA PHE A 811 4.06 -16.14 4.54
C PHE A 811 5.36 -16.74 5.13
N LYS A 812 6.55 -16.28 4.71
CA LYS A 812 7.84 -16.71 5.28
C LYS A 812 8.22 -15.88 6.52
N PHE A 813 7.53 -16.15 7.62
CA PHE A 813 7.71 -15.50 8.93
C PHE A 813 7.92 -16.51 10.07
N GLY A 814 8.38 -16.02 11.22
CA GLY A 814 8.63 -16.80 12.44
C GLY A 814 9.66 -16.12 13.32
N ASP A 815 10.25 -16.83 14.27
CA ASP A 815 11.37 -16.36 15.08
C ASP A 815 12.61 -17.22 14.82
N ASN A 816 13.65 -16.63 14.21
CA ASN A 816 14.95 -17.27 14.05
C ASN A 816 16.07 -16.25 13.83
N ASP A 817 17.07 -16.25 14.71
CA ASP A 817 18.33 -15.52 14.50
C ASP A 817 19.20 -16.22 13.45
N GLY A 818 19.99 -15.46 12.69
CA GLY A 818 20.74 -16.01 11.55
C GLY A 818 21.45 -14.96 10.70
N VAL A 819 21.72 -15.29 9.44
CA VAL A 819 22.27 -14.36 8.44
C VAL A 819 21.35 -14.23 7.23
N GLY A 820 20.99 -13.00 6.87
CA GLY A 820 20.20 -12.74 5.65
C GLY A 820 18.84 -13.44 5.65
N ALA A 821 18.59 -14.24 4.61
CA ALA A 821 17.32 -14.95 4.42
C ALA A 821 17.15 -16.22 5.30
N GLU A 822 18.16 -16.56 6.12
CA GLU A 822 18.02 -17.53 7.22
C GLU A 822 17.24 -16.94 8.41
N VAL A 823 17.28 -15.62 8.56
CA VAL A 823 16.57 -14.91 9.63
C VAL A 823 15.07 -15.04 9.39
N LEU A 824 14.32 -15.30 10.46
CA LEU A 824 12.86 -15.17 10.47
C LEU A 824 12.46 -14.08 11.46
N LEU A 825 11.57 -13.21 11.00
CA LEU A 825 10.94 -12.12 11.75
C LEU A 825 9.42 -12.33 11.68
N GLN A 826 8.66 -11.59 12.49
CA GLN A 826 7.20 -11.63 12.48
C GLN A 826 6.63 -10.23 12.66
N HIS A 827 6.07 -9.69 11.57
CA HIS A 827 5.51 -8.34 11.47
C HIS A 827 6.37 -7.24 12.14
N PRO A 828 7.65 -7.07 11.74
CA PRO A 828 8.51 -6.06 12.33
C PRO A 828 7.99 -4.65 11.98
N LEU A 829 7.65 -3.87 12.99
CA LEU A 829 7.13 -2.50 12.82
C LEU A 829 8.22 -1.44 13.03
N GLY A 830 9.25 -1.73 13.83
CA GLY A 830 10.32 -0.77 14.17
C GLY A 830 11.65 -1.11 13.53
N VAL A 831 12.31 -0.12 12.92
CA VAL A 831 13.71 -0.17 12.49
C VAL A 831 14.40 1.14 12.84
N LEU A 832 15.63 1.06 13.34
CA LEU A 832 16.42 2.23 13.75
C LEU A 832 17.90 1.98 13.46
N CYS A 833 18.53 2.82 12.63
CA CYS A 833 19.97 2.80 12.43
C CYS A 833 20.67 3.77 13.39
N ALA A 834 21.70 3.29 14.08
CA ALA A 834 22.51 4.06 15.01
C ALA A 834 23.68 4.76 14.29
N LYS A 835 24.30 5.75 14.95
CA LYS A 835 25.43 6.53 14.39
C LYS A 835 26.67 5.68 14.04
N ASP A 836 26.81 4.48 14.62
CA ASP A 836 27.87 3.50 14.32
C ASP A 836 27.52 2.56 13.14
N GLY A 837 26.33 2.69 12.56
CA GLY A 837 25.81 1.83 11.48
C GLY A 837 25.11 0.55 11.96
N GLN A 838 25.06 0.29 13.27
CA GLN A 838 24.31 -0.85 13.80
C GLN A 838 22.80 -0.57 13.72
N ILE A 839 22.01 -1.57 13.30
CA ILE A 839 20.56 -1.45 13.17
C ILE A 839 19.88 -2.20 14.32
N TYR A 840 18.83 -1.60 14.87
CA TYR A 840 17.96 -2.16 15.91
C TYR A 840 16.56 -2.34 15.34
N LEU A 841 15.92 -3.45 15.69
CA LEU A 841 14.64 -3.91 15.15
C LEU A 841 13.65 -4.14 16.29
N ALA A 842 12.42 -3.69 16.13
CA ALA A 842 11.30 -4.12 16.96
C ALA A 842 10.53 -5.19 16.16
N ASP A 843 10.73 -6.44 16.57
CA ASP A 843 10.19 -7.64 15.91
C ASP A 843 8.85 -8.00 16.57
N SER A 844 7.83 -7.22 16.20
CA SER A 844 6.66 -6.93 17.04
C SER A 844 5.89 -8.17 17.47
N TYR A 845 5.62 -9.09 16.55
CA TYR A 845 4.82 -10.30 16.82
C TYR A 845 5.66 -11.47 17.37
N ASN A 846 6.99 -11.36 17.36
CA ASN A 846 7.85 -12.21 18.21
C ASN A 846 8.03 -11.58 19.60
N HIS A 847 7.65 -10.30 19.77
CA HIS A 847 7.77 -9.52 21.00
C HIS A 847 9.22 -9.34 21.47
N GLU A 848 10.12 -9.15 20.50
CA GLU A 848 11.56 -9.05 20.73
C GLU A 848 12.14 -7.76 20.17
N ILE A 849 13.24 -7.32 20.79
CA ILE A 849 14.17 -6.37 20.19
C ILE A 849 15.34 -7.17 19.64
N LYS A 850 15.52 -7.13 18.32
CA LYS A 850 16.65 -7.76 17.62
C LYS A 850 17.63 -6.70 17.11
N LYS A 851 18.86 -7.11 16.83
CA LYS A 851 19.96 -6.25 16.37
C LYS A 851 20.57 -6.80 15.09
N LEU A 852 20.60 -5.99 14.04
CA LEU A 852 21.07 -6.31 12.70
C LEU A 852 22.38 -5.59 12.39
N ASP A 853 23.39 -6.33 11.93
CA ASP A 853 24.61 -5.81 11.31
C ASP A 853 24.40 -5.72 9.79
N PRO A 854 24.37 -4.53 9.16
CA PRO A 854 24.11 -4.40 7.73
C PRO A 854 25.26 -4.90 6.83
N VAL A 855 26.47 -5.07 7.37
CA VAL A 855 27.65 -5.55 6.64
C VAL A 855 27.68 -7.07 6.61
N THR A 856 27.55 -7.73 7.76
CA THR A 856 27.52 -9.20 7.82
C THR A 856 26.12 -9.80 7.58
N LYS A 857 25.07 -8.96 7.55
CA LYS A 857 23.64 -9.34 7.51
C LYS A 857 23.21 -10.24 8.67
N ARG A 858 23.97 -10.28 9.76
CA ARG A 858 23.65 -11.07 10.95
C ARG A 858 22.60 -10.37 11.80
N VAL A 859 21.58 -11.11 12.21
CA VAL A 859 20.57 -10.68 13.19
C VAL A 859 20.71 -11.53 14.45
N VAL A 860 20.61 -10.88 15.62
CA VAL A 860 20.54 -11.53 16.93
C VAL A 860 19.50 -10.86 17.84
N THR A 861 18.77 -11.63 18.65
CA THR A 861 17.98 -11.10 19.77
C THR A 861 18.87 -10.39 20.77
N ILE A 862 18.43 -9.23 21.25
CA ILE A 862 19.06 -8.49 22.34
C ILE A 862 18.13 -8.24 23.54
N ALA A 863 16.81 -8.35 23.37
CA ALA A 863 15.84 -8.37 24.47
C ALA A 863 14.54 -9.04 24.06
N GLY A 864 13.84 -9.65 25.02
CA GLY A 864 12.61 -10.40 24.80
C GLY A 864 12.72 -11.85 25.29
N THR A 865 11.62 -12.59 25.14
CA THR A 865 11.50 -14.01 25.49
C THR A 865 10.63 -14.78 24.48
N GLY A 866 10.45 -14.26 23.27
CA GLY A 866 9.50 -14.79 22.27
C GLY A 866 8.03 -14.83 22.71
N LYS A 867 7.61 -14.04 23.73
CA LYS A 867 6.29 -14.18 24.38
C LYS A 867 5.71 -12.86 24.92
N ALA A 868 4.46 -12.58 24.53
CA ALA A 868 3.69 -11.43 24.98
C ALA A 868 3.60 -11.34 26.51
N GLY A 869 3.65 -10.11 27.03
CA GLY A 869 3.37 -9.79 28.42
C GLY A 869 4.19 -8.62 28.93
N PHE A 870 4.04 -8.30 30.22
CA PHE A 870 4.76 -7.22 30.88
C PHE A 870 5.66 -7.74 32.00
N LYS A 871 6.97 -7.49 31.89
CA LYS A 871 7.96 -7.80 32.94
C LYS A 871 9.27 -7.07 32.68
N ASP A 872 9.79 -6.37 33.68
CA ASP A 872 11.13 -5.74 33.68
C ASP A 872 12.24 -6.69 34.17
N GLY A 873 13.50 -6.30 33.91
CA GLY A 873 14.71 -6.98 34.39
C GLY A 873 15.70 -7.31 33.26
N LYS A 874 16.58 -8.29 33.49
CA LYS A 874 17.56 -8.79 32.50
C LYS A 874 16.90 -9.07 31.15
N VAL A 875 17.53 -8.60 30.07
CA VAL A 875 16.91 -8.51 28.74
C VAL A 875 16.31 -9.82 28.19
N MET A 876 16.94 -10.98 28.44
CA MET A 876 16.45 -12.31 27.99
C MET A 876 15.44 -12.98 28.96
N VAL A 877 14.93 -12.23 29.94
CA VAL A 877 14.02 -12.71 31.01
C VAL A 877 12.80 -11.78 31.17
N ALA A 878 12.88 -10.59 30.59
CA ALA A 878 11.85 -9.58 30.51
C ALA A 878 10.85 -9.86 29.38
N GLN A 879 9.67 -9.25 29.46
CA GLN A 879 8.60 -9.42 28.48
C GLN A 879 8.17 -8.08 27.91
N LEU A 880 7.82 -8.10 26.62
CA LEU A 880 7.27 -7.03 25.81
C LEU A 880 5.94 -7.51 25.21
N SER A 881 5.14 -6.60 24.64
CA SER A 881 3.91 -6.95 23.94
C SER A 881 3.70 -6.00 22.75
N GLU A 882 3.92 -6.54 21.55
CA GLU A 882 3.93 -5.82 20.26
C GLU A 882 4.71 -4.48 20.29
N PRO A 883 6.03 -4.49 20.53
CA PRO A 883 6.84 -3.27 20.45
C PRO A 883 6.90 -2.74 19.00
N ALA A 884 6.61 -1.45 18.78
CA ALA A 884 6.48 -0.86 17.44
C ALA A 884 7.42 0.33 17.13
N GLY A 885 7.93 1.01 18.15
CA GLY A 885 8.74 2.23 18.03
C GLY A 885 10.06 2.16 18.78
N LEU A 886 11.11 2.75 18.22
CA LEU A 886 12.47 2.76 18.76
C LEU A 886 13.09 4.16 18.70
N ALA A 887 13.85 4.57 19.71
CA ALA A 887 14.71 5.75 19.65
C ALA A 887 15.99 5.55 20.49
N LEU A 888 17.17 5.91 19.95
CA LEU A 888 18.47 5.64 20.57
C LEU A 888 19.27 6.92 20.81
N THR A 889 19.58 7.19 22.08
CA THR A 889 20.39 8.32 22.49
C THR A 889 21.89 8.08 22.26
N GLU A 890 22.66 9.17 22.22
CA GLU A 890 24.12 9.12 21.99
C GLU A 890 24.89 8.44 23.14
N ASN A 891 24.31 8.40 24.34
CA ASN A 891 24.85 7.65 25.48
C ASN A 891 24.35 6.19 25.55
N GLY A 892 23.72 5.66 24.49
CA GLY A 892 23.40 4.24 24.34
C GLY A 892 22.08 3.78 24.98
N ARG A 893 21.21 4.71 25.42
CA ARG A 893 19.89 4.40 25.97
C ARG A 893 18.91 4.21 24.81
N LEU A 894 18.53 2.95 24.53
CA LEU A 894 17.51 2.59 23.54
C LEU A 894 16.14 2.61 24.22
N PHE A 895 15.28 3.54 23.83
CA PHE A 895 13.87 3.55 24.19
C PHE A 895 13.05 2.68 23.24
N VAL A 896 12.00 2.06 23.78
CA VAL A 896 11.06 1.18 23.09
C VAL A 896 9.64 1.60 23.43
N ALA A 897 8.79 1.83 22.42
CA ALA A 897 7.35 1.88 22.59
C ALA A 897 6.80 0.45 22.64
N ASP A 898 6.32 0.04 23.81
CA ASP A 898 5.87 -1.31 24.14
C ASP A 898 4.33 -1.33 24.10
N THR A 899 3.82 -1.41 22.87
CA THR A 899 2.51 -0.82 22.49
C THR A 899 1.33 -1.49 23.19
N ASN A 900 1.23 -2.82 23.22
CA ASN A 900 0.10 -3.49 23.90
C ASN A 900 0.20 -3.40 25.43
N ASN A 901 1.40 -3.25 25.99
CA ASN A 901 1.56 -2.95 27.43
C ASN A 901 1.21 -1.49 27.76
N SER A 902 1.08 -0.61 26.75
CA SER A 902 0.86 0.84 26.89
C SER A 902 1.95 1.56 27.69
N LEU A 903 3.21 1.15 27.50
CA LEU A 903 4.38 1.67 28.23
C LEU A 903 5.49 2.14 27.28
N ILE A 904 6.35 3.01 27.80
CA ILE A 904 7.71 3.19 27.25
C ILE A 904 8.68 2.39 28.13
N ARG A 905 9.56 1.64 27.48
CA ARG A 905 10.64 0.86 28.11
C ARG A 905 11.98 1.42 27.64
N TYR A 906 13.06 1.17 28.37
CA TYR A 906 14.42 1.50 27.92
C TYR A 906 15.45 0.44 28.28
N ILE A 907 16.51 0.37 27.47
CA ILE A 907 17.67 -0.51 27.60
C ILE A 907 18.94 0.35 27.56
N ASP A 908 19.88 0.15 28.49
CA ASP A 908 21.23 0.73 28.40
C ASP A 908 22.17 -0.24 27.66
N LEU A 909 22.52 0.09 26.42
CA LEU A 909 23.37 -0.73 25.55
C LEU A 909 24.88 -0.55 25.83
N ASN A 910 25.27 0.44 26.64
CA ASN A 910 26.66 0.67 27.04
C ASN A 910 27.06 -0.10 28.30
N ASN A 911 26.10 -0.46 29.16
CA ASN A 911 26.33 -1.34 30.30
C ASN A 911 26.52 -2.80 29.86
N LYS A 912 27.77 -3.22 29.64
CA LYS A 912 28.10 -4.55 29.09
C LYS A 912 28.01 -5.72 30.08
N GLU A 913 27.90 -5.48 31.39
CA GLU A 913 27.96 -6.56 32.40
C GLU A 913 26.61 -6.90 33.04
N ASP A 914 25.61 -6.01 32.97
CA ASP A 914 24.23 -6.36 33.32
C ASP A 914 23.19 -5.56 32.52
N VAL A 915 22.91 -5.98 31.28
CA VAL A 915 21.89 -5.34 30.43
C VAL A 915 20.49 -5.71 30.92
N GLU A 916 19.75 -4.70 31.36
CA GLU A 916 18.33 -4.80 31.72
C GLU A 916 17.46 -3.94 30.80
N ILE A 917 16.21 -4.38 30.60
CA ILE A 917 15.13 -3.52 30.13
C ILE A 917 14.27 -3.10 31.33
N ARG A 918 13.94 -1.81 31.38
CA ARG A 918 13.21 -1.17 32.49
C ARG A 918 12.10 -0.27 31.97
N THR A 919 11.01 -0.16 32.71
CA THR A 919 9.93 0.79 32.41
C THR A 919 10.40 2.23 32.64
N LEU A 920 10.05 3.15 31.75
CA LEU A 920 10.23 4.59 31.94
C LEU A 920 9.07 5.14 32.79
N GLU A 921 9.39 5.72 33.94
CA GLU A 921 8.39 6.29 34.84
C GLU A 921 7.95 7.69 34.35
N LEU A 922 6.77 7.75 33.73
CA LEU A 922 6.22 8.98 33.15
C LEU A 922 5.62 9.88 34.25
N LYS A 923 6.35 10.93 34.61
CA LYS A 923 6.04 11.83 35.73
C LYS A 923 5.28 13.05 35.22
N GLY A 924 4.08 13.29 35.75
CA GLY A 924 3.22 14.41 35.36
C GLY A 924 2.33 14.14 34.14
N VAL A 925 2.69 13.20 33.26
CA VAL A 925 1.82 12.75 32.16
C VAL A 925 0.52 12.17 32.74
N GLN A 926 -0.63 12.73 32.33
CA GLN A 926 -1.95 12.22 32.71
C GLN A 926 -2.63 11.56 31.51
N PRO A 927 -3.53 10.57 31.72
CA PRO A 927 -4.51 10.21 30.69
C PRO A 927 -5.34 11.45 30.30
N PRO A 928 -5.81 11.58 29.05
CA PRO A 928 -6.75 12.63 28.69
C PRO A 928 -7.99 12.52 29.57
N MET A 929 -8.37 13.61 30.25
CA MET A 929 -9.64 13.62 30.98
C MET A 929 -10.77 13.39 29.98
N PRO A 930 -11.60 12.34 30.15
CA PRO A 930 -12.81 12.22 29.35
C PRO A 930 -13.62 13.49 29.56
N LYS A 931 -13.95 14.22 28.46
CA LYS A 931 -14.91 15.32 28.57
C LYS A 931 -16.15 14.76 29.26
N ALA A 932 -16.48 15.31 30.42
CA ALA A 932 -17.67 14.89 31.16
C ALA A 932 -18.87 15.04 30.21
N LYS A 933 -19.43 13.91 29.73
CA LYS A 933 -20.47 13.85 28.69
C LYS A 933 -21.52 14.92 29.02
N SER A 934 -21.55 16.01 28.26
CA SER A 934 -22.09 17.29 28.75
C SER A 934 -23.58 17.15 29.06
N LEU A 935 -23.89 16.98 30.36
CA LEU A 935 -25.11 16.33 30.86
C LEU A 935 -26.38 16.84 30.14
N LYS A 936 -26.78 16.10 29.09
CA LYS A 936 -27.62 16.52 27.95
C LYS A 936 -27.98 18.01 27.97
N ARG A 937 -26.95 18.85 27.78
CA ARG A 937 -26.92 20.32 27.97
C ARG A 937 -28.12 20.83 28.80
N LEU A 938 -28.15 20.49 30.08
CA LEU A 938 -29.21 20.85 31.04
C LEU A 938 -29.73 22.27 30.75
N ARG A 939 -30.98 22.34 30.26
CA ARG A 939 -31.57 23.50 29.56
C ARG A 939 -30.99 24.82 30.09
N LYS A 940 -30.15 25.50 29.29
CA LYS A 940 -29.53 26.78 29.68
C LYS A 940 -30.66 27.76 29.99
N ARG A 941 -30.97 27.93 31.27
CA ARG A 941 -31.81 29.04 31.73
C ARG A 941 -31.09 30.33 31.37
N ALA A 942 -31.81 31.25 30.75
CA ALA A 942 -31.38 32.64 30.64
C ALA A 942 -30.93 33.13 32.03
N SER A 943 -29.82 33.87 32.09
CA SER A 943 -29.36 34.42 33.37
C SER A 943 -30.30 35.55 33.81
N ALA A 944 -30.33 35.87 35.11
CA ALA A 944 -31.30 36.82 35.66
C ALA A 944 -31.16 38.26 35.08
N ASP A 945 -30.07 38.55 34.38
CA ASP A 945 -29.76 39.78 33.65
C ASP A 945 -30.02 39.72 32.13
N THR A 946 -30.38 38.54 31.58
CA THR A 946 -30.74 38.37 30.17
C THR A 946 -32.05 39.08 29.86
N LYS A 947 -32.02 40.01 28.91
CA LYS A 947 -33.24 40.67 28.38
C LYS A 947 -33.86 39.79 27.30
N ILE A 948 -35.11 39.37 27.49
CA ILE A 948 -35.86 38.61 26.48
C ILE A 948 -36.55 39.61 25.52
N VAL A 949 -36.49 39.31 24.21
CA VAL A 949 -37.09 40.09 23.12
C VAL A 949 -37.92 39.15 22.27
N THR A 950 -39.25 39.18 22.42
CA THR A 950 -40.14 38.42 21.52
C THR A 950 -40.20 39.13 20.16
N VAL A 951 -40.10 38.36 19.08
CA VAL A 951 -40.11 38.80 17.69
C VAL A 951 -41.43 38.39 17.02
N ASP A 952 -41.89 39.14 16.02
CA ASP A 952 -43.03 38.77 15.19
C ASP A 952 -42.80 37.43 14.47
N ALA A 953 -43.85 36.62 14.33
CA ALA A 953 -43.75 35.26 13.85
C ALA A 953 -43.28 35.15 12.38
N VAL A 954 -42.33 34.26 12.14
CA VAL A 954 -41.81 33.92 10.81
C VAL A 954 -42.79 32.98 10.10
N THR A 955 -43.37 33.46 8.99
CA THR A 955 -44.42 32.76 8.24
C THR A 955 -43.94 31.97 7.01
N SER A 956 -42.70 32.22 6.57
CA SER A 956 -42.09 31.66 5.36
C SER A 956 -41.34 30.33 5.60
N ARG A 957 -41.41 29.42 4.62
CA ARG A 957 -40.71 28.13 4.62
C ARG A 957 -39.19 28.25 4.83
N GLU A 958 -38.56 29.27 4.26
CA GLU A 958 -37.13 29.54 4.40
C GLU A 958 -36.83 31.04 4.24
N GLY A 959 -35.64 31.48 4.67
CA GLY A 959 -35.25 32.88 4.55
C GLY A 959 -34.16 33.31 5.53
N ASP A 960 -34.10 34.62 5.75
CA ASP A 960 -32.99 35.29 6.45
C ASP A 960 -33.46 36.05 7.69
N LEU A 961 -32.81 35.79 8.83
CA LEU A 961 -32.92 36.58 10.06
C LEU A 961 -31.69 37.49 10.18
N ASN A 962 -31.88 38.78 9.86
CA ASN A 962 -30.85 39.80 9.99
C ASN A 962 -30.81 40.28 11.44
N LEU A 963 -29.93 39.70 12.24
CA LEU A 963 -29.70 40.10 13.62
C LEU A 963 -28.88 41.40 13.65
N LYS A 964 -29.38 42.43 14.34
CA LYS A 964 -28.69 43.72 14.51
C LYS A 964 -28.74 44.23 15.95
N ILE A 965 -27.58 44.27 16.60
CA ILE A 965 -27.39 44.94 17.88
C ILE A 965 -26.89 46.36 17.65
N SER A 966 -27.51 47.34 18.32
CA SER A 966 -27.04 48.73 18.35
C SER A 966 -26.57 49.11 19.76
N LEU A 967 -25.58 50.00 19.86
CA LEU A 967 -25.04 50.52 21.12
C LEU A 967 -25.52 51.97 21.37
N PRO A 968 -25.45 52.49 22.62
CA PRO A 968 -25.63 53.91 22.88
C PRO A 968 -24.50 54.76 22.30
N ASP A 969 -24.76 56.05 22.09
CA ASP A 969 -23.74 57.02 21.68
C ASP A 969 -22.54 57.00 22.64
N GLY A 970 -21.33 57.03 22.06
CA GLY A 970 -20.06 56.97 22.81
C GLY A 970 -19.58 55.56 23.20
N TYR A 971 -20.29 54.49 22.81
CA TYR A 971 -19.86 53.11 23.03
C TYR A 971 -19.54 52.38 21.70
N HIS A 972 -18.56 51.48 21.74
CA HIS A 972 -18.15 50.60 20.64
C HIS A 972 -18.09 49.14 21.10
N PHE A 973 -18.14 48.18 20.16
CA PHE A 973 -18.03 46.75 20.51
C PHE A 973 -16.60 46.38 20.92
N SER A 974 -16.44 45.54 21.95
CA SER A 974 -15.12 45.14 22.44
C SER A 974 -14.34 44.35 21.37
N LYS A 975 -13.09 44.77 21.15
CA LYS A 975 -12.13 44.07 20.27
C LYS A 975 -11.52 42.83 20.95
N GLU A 976 -11.39 42.88 22.26
CA GLU A 976 -10.77 41.85 23.11
C GLU A 976 -11.77 40.73 23.43
N ALA A 977 -12.94 41.10 23.97
CA ALA A 977 -14.03 40.18 24.28
C ALA A 977 -15.09 40.22 23.17
N ARG A 978 -14.89 39.47 22.07
CA ARG A 978 -15.79 39.55 20.91
C ARG A 978 -17.23 39.12 21.25
N SER A 979 -18.20 39.96 20.82
CA SER A 979 -19.64 39.69 20.98
C SER A 979 -20.07 38.47 20.16
N LYS A 980 -20.96 37.64 20.73
CA LYS A 980 -21.35 36.35 20.13
C LYS A 980 -22.81 35.95 20.36
N PHE A 981 -23.33 35.08 19.50
CA PHE A 981 -24.68 34.52 19.55
C PHE A 981 -24.65 32.98 19.50
N VAL A 982 -25.72 32.37 20.02
CA VAL A 982 -26.02 30.93 19.94
C VAL A 982 -27.52 30.78 19.69
N VAL A 983 -27.92 29.84 18.83
CA VAL A 983 -29.31 29.54 18.47
C VAL A 983 -29.71 28.19 19.07
N ASP A 984 -30.82 28.16 19.79
CA ASP A 984 -31.52 26.92 20.18
C ASP A 984 -32.90 26.89 19.51
N VAL A 985 -33.44 25.72 19.18
CA VAL A 985 -34.78 25.56 18.53
C VAL A 985 -35.61 24.54 19.31
N GLU A 986 -36.88 24.87 19.56
CA GLU A 986 -37.85 23.99 20.24
C GLU A 986 -39.12 23.78 19.38
N PRO A 987 -39.57 22.53 19.13
CA PRO A 987 -38.82 21.29 19.37
C PRO A 987 -37.59 21.18 18.48
N GLU A 988 -36.64 20.33 18.88
CA GLU A 988 -35.43 20.01 18.10
C GLU A 988 -35.83 19.48 16.70
N ASP A 989 -34.97 19.69 15.70
CA ASP A 989 -35.17 19.40 14.27
C ASP A 989 -36.34 20.11 13.54
N ALA A 990 -37.18 20.89 14.21
CA ALA A 990 -38.32 21.57 13.57
C ALA A 990 -37.91 22.67 12.58
N VAL A 991 -36.81 23.38 12.84
CA VAL A 991 -36.24 24.43 11.99
C VAL A 991 -34.73 24.29 11.99
N THR A 992 -34.12 24.17 10.81
CA THR A 992 -32.67 24.27 10.65
C THR A 992 -32.28 25.75 10.58
N VAL A 993 -31.24 26.16 11.31
CA VAL A 993 -30.69 27.52 11.28
C VAL A 993 -29.17 27.44 11.11
N ASP A 994 -28.63 28.20 10.16
CA ASP A 994 -27.20 28.25 9.84
C ASP A 994 -26.70 29.71 9.83
N PRO A 995 -25.66 30.06 10.60
CA PRO A 995 -24.96 29.25 11.60
C PRO A 995 -25.72 29.14 12.94
N LEU A 996 -25.57 28.00 13.63
CA LEU A 996 -26.13 27.77 14.98
C LEU A 996 -25.40 28.56 16.08
N GLU A 997 -24.13 28.91 15.91
CA GLU A 997 -23.44 29.86 16.78
C GLU A 997 -22.37 30.64 16.02
N GLY A 998 -22.00 31.82 16.51
CA GLY A 998 -21.03 32.67 15.84
C GLY A 998 -20.77 33.99 16.52
N LEU A 999 -19.94 34.81 15.89
CA LEU A 999 -19.57 36.14 16.36
C LEU A 999 -20.39 37.21 15.64
N LEU A 1000 -20.76 38.28 16.34
CA LEU A 1000 -21.30 39.47 15.68
C LEU A 1000 -20.19 40.19 14.91
N GLY A 1001 -20.55 40.81 13.78
CA GLY A 1001 -19.66 41.69 13.03
C GLY A 1001 -19.29 42.96 13.81
N PRO A 1002 -18.32 43.76 13.32
CA PRO A 1002 -17.90 45.01 13.98
C PRO A 1002 -19.04 46.00 14.23
N GLU A 1003 -20.04 46.01 13.34
CA GLU A 1003 -21.25 46.84 13.40
C GLU A 1003 -22.40 46.21 14.23
N GLY A 1004 -22.13 45.16 15.01
CA GLY A 1004 -23.11 44.47 15.86
C GLY A 1004 -24.11 43.57 15.11
N SER A 1005 -23.89 43.31 13.82
CA SER A 1005 -24.81 42.57 12.96
C SER A 1005 -24.32 41.18 12.53
N THR A 1006 -25.25 40.32 12.15
CA THR A 1006 -25.02 39.05 11.44
C THR A 1006 -26.30 38.63 10.68
N VAL A 1007 -26.19 37.67 9.77
CA VAL A 1007 -27.34 37.05 9.08
C VAL A 1007 -27.38 35.58 9.46
N LEU A 1008 -28.57 35.07 9.77
CA LEU A 1008 -28.83 33.65 10.04
C LEU A 1008 -29.83 33.15 8.99
N HIS A 1009 -29.45 32.17 8.19
CA HIS A 1009 -30.35 31.52 7.24
C HIS A 1009 -31.16 30.45 7.97
N TYR A 1010 -32.48 30.38 7.74
CA TYR A 1010 -33.34 29.37 8.33
C TYR A 1010 -34.15 28.61 7.27
N ARG A 1011 -34.52 27.36 7.58
CA ARG A 1011 -35.47 26.54 6.83
C ARG A 1011 -36.33 25.74 7.79
N GLN A 1012 -37.65 25.89 7.68
CA GLN A 1012 -38.63 25.12 8.45
C GLN A 1012 -38.74 23.70 7.88
N SER A 1013 -38.55 22.69 8.71
CA SER A 1013 -38.61 21.26 8.37
C SER A 1013 -39.94 20.62 8.76
N SER A 1014 -40.73 21.30 9.60
CA SER A 1014 -42.03 20.84 10.10
C SER A 1014 -43.07 21.95 10.03
N THR A 1015 -44.34 21.57 9.82
CA THR A 1015 -45.50 22.47 9.94
C THR A 1015 -45.94 22.70 11.39
N SER A 1016 -45.29 22.06 12.35
CA SER A 1016 -45.58 22.23 13.78
C SER A 1016 -45.08 23.58 14.30
N ALA A 1017 -45.90 24.25 15.11
CA ALA A 1017 -45.51 25.50 15.76
C ALA A 1017 -44.23 25.30 16.59
N SER A 1018 -43.21 26.10 16.29
CA SER A 1018 -41.86 25.99 16.85
C SER A 1018 -41.30 27.37 17.21
N ILE A 1019 -40.22 27.40 17.98
CA ILE A 1019 -39.63 28.65 18.49
C ILE A 1019 -38.10 28.58 18.49
N GLY A 1020 -37.47 29.55 17.82
CA GLY A 1020 -36.03 29.77 17.87
C GLY A 1020 -35.67 30.74 18.99
N LYS A 1021 -34.61 30.44 19.74
CA LYS A 1021 -34.09 31.25 20.85
C LYS A 1021 -32.65 31.66 20.54
N ILE A 1022 -32.48 32.90 20.08
CA ILE A 1022 -31.18 33.43 19.65
C ILE A 1022 -30.57 34.20 20.83
N SER A 1023 -29.70 33.52 21.58
CA SER A 1023 -29.06 34.00 22.80
C SER A 1023 -27.74 34.71 22.49
N CYS A 1024 -27.70 36.03 22.67
CA CYS A 1024 -26.52 36.86 22.45
C CYS A 1024 -25.86 37.28 23.77
N LYS A 1025 -24.52 37.31 23.76
CA LYS A 1025 -23.70 38.05 24.73
C LYS A 1025 -22.98 39.18 24.00
N VAL A 1026 -23.40 40.40 24.33
CA VAL A 1026 -22.88 41.64 23.75
C VAL A 1026 -21.87 42.24 24.70
N PHE A 1027 -20.64 42.45 24.24
CA PHE A 1027 -19.55 43.12 24.96
C PHE A 1027 -19.25 44.45 24.30
N TYR A 1028 -19.23 45.52 25.10
CA TYR A 1028 -19.15 46.89 24.59
C TYR A 1028 -18.43 47.80 25.60
N CYS A 1029 -17.63 48.72 25.09
CA CYS A 1029 -16.72 49.57 25.86
C CYS A 1029 -16.92 51.03 25.44
N LYS A 1030 -16.50 51.95 26.28
CA LYS A 1030 -16.32 53.37 25.96
C LYS A 1030 -14.83 53.65 26.01
N GLU A 1031 -14.35 54.67 25.29
CA GLU A 1031 -12.92 55.00 25.27
C GLU A 1031 -12.41 55.27 26.69
N ASP A 1032 -11.27 54.65 27.02
CA ASP A 1032 -10.62 54.61 28.33
C ASP A 1032 -11.47 54.12 29.53
N GLU A 1033 -12.57 53.40 29.27
CA GLU A 1033 -13.45 52.81 30.31
C GLU A 1033 -13.52 51.28 30.25
N VAL A 1034 -13.83 50.66 31.41
CA VAL A 1034 -13.94 49.20 31.55
C VAL A 1034 -15.09 48.65 30.68
N CYS A 1035 -14.77 47.69 29.81
CA CYS A 1035 -15.75 47.01 28.96
C CYS A 1035 -16.88 46.36 29.78
N LEU A 1036 -18.12 46.63 29.37
CA LEU A 1036 -19.35 46.08 29.93
C LEU A 1036 -19.86 44.91 29.09
N TYR A 1037 -20.78 44.13 29.66
CA TYR A 1037 -21.56 43.15 28.90
C TYR A 1037 -23.07 43.28 29.15
N GLN A 1038 -23.86 42.87 28.15
CA GLN A 1038 -25.31 42.70 28.22
C GLN A 1038 -25.67 41.36 27.57
N SER A 1039 -26.46 40.53 28.27
CA SER A 1039 -27.10 39.36 27.66
C SER A 1039 -28.47 39.73 27.11
N VAL A 1040 -28.81 39.26 25.90
CA VAL A 1040 -30.13 39.42 25.28
C VAL A 1040 -30.51 38.11 24.59
N GLN A 1041 -31.78 37.71 24.63
CA GLN A 1041 -32.31 36.52 23.97
C GLN A 1041 -33.50 36.92 23.10
N PHE A 1042 -33.41 36.69 21.79
CA PHE A 1042 -34.55 36.85 20.89
C PHE A 1042 -35.36 35.55 20.88
N GLU A 1043 -36.68 35.67 20.96
CA GLU A 1043 -37.61 34.55 20.83
C GLU A 1043 -38.41 34.74 19.53
N VAL A 1044 -38.13 33.86 18.56
CA VAL A 1044 -38.64 33.93 17.18
C VAL A 1044 -39.62 32.76 16.97
N PRO A 1045 -40.94 33.00 16.96
CA PRO A 1045 -41.93 31.96 16.67
C PRO A 1045 -41.91 31.64 15.16
N PHE A 1046 -41.95 30.36 14.81
CA PHE A 1046 -42.08 29.89 13.43
C PHE A 1046 -43.45 29.26 13.22
N LYS A 1047 -44.13 29.66 12.14
CA LYS A 1047 -45.47 29.19 11.74
C LYS A 1047 -45.57 29.10 10.22
N MET A 1048 -45.46 27.91 9.65
CA MET A 1048 -45.48 27.74 8.20
C MET A 1048 -46.84 28.13 7.58
N GLU A 1049 -46.91 29.33 6.97
CA GLU A 1049 -48.12 29.88 6.33
C GLU A 1049 -47.88 30.26 4.84
N SER A 1050 -46.61 30.36 4.39
CA SER A 1050 -46.24 30.65 2.99
C SER A 1050 -45.00 29.86 2.52
N GLU A 1051 -44.99 29.48 1.23
CA GLU A 1051 -43.81 28.92 0.55
C GLU A 1051 -42.84 29.97 0.00
N SER A 1052 -43.19 31.26 0.04
CA SER A 1052 -42.28 32.34 -0.37
C SER A 1052 -41.11 32.48 0.60
N SER A 1053 -39.89 32.72 0.10
CA SER A 1053 -38.78 33.17 0.96
C SER A 1053 -39.05 34.57 1.52
N SER A 1054 -38.58 34.86 2.74
CA SER A 1054 -38.67 36.20 3.33
C SER A 1054 -37.41 36.59 4.12
N SER A 1055 -37.20 37.90 4.32
CA SER A 1055 -36.06 38.44 5.08
C SER A 1055 -36.61 39.36 6.16
N GLN A 1056 -36.29 39.07 7.43
CA GLN A 1056 -36.75 39.81 8.60
C GLN A 1056 -35.54 40.42 9.32
N VAL A 1057 -35.73 41.59 9.94
CA VAL A 1057 -34.70 42.23 10.77
C VAL A 1057 -35.08 42.08 12.24
N ILE A 1058 -34.20 41.47 13.03
CA ILE A 1058 -34.38 41.30 14.47
C ILE A 1058 -33.37 42.20 15.18
N ALA A 1059 -33.86 43.21 15.89
CA ALA A 1059 -33.04 44.33 16.36
C ALA A 1059 -33.16 44.56 17.86
N PHE A 1060 -32.04 44.91 18.51
CA PHE A 1060 -32.01 45.33 19.91
C PHE A 1060 -30.97 46.42 20.16
N THR A 1061 -31.41 47.53 20.77
CA THR A 1061 -30.51 48.60 21.22
C THR A 1061 -30.14 48.37 22.69
N VAL A 1062 -28.86 48.20 22.96
CA VAL A 1062 -28.30 48.19 24.32
C VAL A 1062 -28.60 49.53 24.97
N LYS A 1063 -29.16 49.53 26.18
CA LYS A 1063 -29.37 50.75 26.97
C LYS A 1063 -28.08 51.07 27.73
N SER A 1064 -27.72 52.35 27.81
CA SER A 1064 -26.62 52.79 28.67
C SER A 1064 -26.90 52.40 30.13
N ARG A 1065 -25.89 51.88 30.83
CA ARG A 1065 -25.89 51.89 32.28
C ARG A 1065 -25.48 53.31 32.70
N ALA A 1066 -26.46 54.09 33.18
CA ALA A 1066 -26.14 55.25 33.99
C ALA A 1066 -25.36 54.79 35.24
N SER A 1067 -24.58 55.69 35.83
CA SER A 1067 -23.67 55.40 36.94
C SER A 1067 -24.39 55.22 38.28
N ASP A 1068 -25.28 54.23 38.38
CA ASP A 1068 -25.86 53.78 39.64
C ASP A 1068 -24.79 53.02 40.45
N THR A 1069 -24.23 53.70 41.45
CA THR A 1069 -23.18 53.21 42.35
C THR A 1069 -23.72 52.20 43.37
N GLY A 1070 -24.03 50.99 42.91
CA GLY A 1070 -24.41 49.84 43.75
C GLY A 1070 -23.47 48.66 43.51
N GLY A 1071 -22.38 48.58 44.28
CA GLY A 1071 -21.27 47.67 44.00
C GLY A 1071 -21.50 46.21 44.41
N LEU A 1072 -20.87 45.29 43.68
CA LEU A 1072 -20.43 43.99 44.19
C LEU A 1072 -18.98 43.76 43.77
N GLN A 1073 -18.08 43.93 44.72
CA GLN A 1073 -16.63 43.89 44.53
C GLN A 1073 -16.16 42.42 44.53
N LEU A 1074 -15.53 41.97 43.44
CA LEU A 1074 -14.80 40.71 43.43
C LEU A 1074 -13.60 40.84 44.39
N GLN A 1075 -13.68 40.16 45.53
CA GLN A 1075 -12.52 40.03 46.43
C GLN A 1075 -11.47 39.12 45.79
N ALA A 1076 -10.21 39.50 45.91
CA ALA A 1076 -9.07 38.73 45.45
C ALA A 1076 -8.45 37.92 46.60
N THR A 1077 -7.69 36.89 46.22
CA THR A 1077 -6.71 36.13 47.02
C THR A 1077 -7.19 35.48 48.33
N SER A 1078 -7.28 34.15 48.29
CA SER A 1078 -6.36 33.29 49.07
C SER A 1078 -6.09 32.00 48.29
#